data_AF-B7EJ91-F1
#
_entry.id   AF-B7EJ91-F1
#
_cell.length_a   1.000
_cell.length_b   1.000
_cell.length_c   1.000
_cell.angle_alpha   90.00
_cell.angle_beta   90.00
_cell.angle_gamma   90.00
#
_symmetry.space_group_name_H-M   'P 1'
#
loop_
_entity.id
_entity.type
_entity.pdbx_description
1 polymer ?
#
loop_
_entity_poly.entity_id
_entity_poly.type
_entity_poly.pdbx_seq_one_letter_code
_entity_poly.pdbx_strand_id
1 'polypeptide(L)'
;MSSRQDKEKSVNVQVLLRCRPFSDDEVRSNAPQVITCNDYQREVAVTQTIAGKQIDRVFTFDKVFGPTAKQRDLYDQAIIPIVNEVLEGFNCTIFAYGQTGTGKTYTMEGECRRAKSGPKGQLPADAGVIPRAVKQIFDTLESQNTEYSVKVTFLELYNEEITDLLAPEEISKAALEERQKKPLPLMEDGKGGVLVRGLEEEIVTNASEIFSLLERGSAKRRTAETLLNKQSSRSHSLFSITIHIKEATPEGEELIKCGKLNLVDLAGSENISRSGAREGRAREAGEINKSLLTLGRVITALVEHLGHVPYRDSKLTRLLRDSLGGRTKTCIIATVSPSVHCLEETLSTLDYAHRAKSIKNRPEVNQKMMKSTLIKDLYGEIDRLKAEVYAAREKVGVYIPKDRYQQEENERKAMADQIEQMTTSLEANQKQINDLQEKYDSELQHSADLSKKLEATEKCLDHTSNLLSTTKEDLKQAQYNLKEKDYIISEQRKAENALIQQACLLRSDLEKSNRENAALYSKIARGDKLNAANRSVVNSFQADLASKLDILSTTLATSIDQQNKHLKSVENLCKSCVDSHDTATSEIKKKILASKALYMSHMEAFQNVVLLHKANSNSTLEDISSLSAASCCSLDQLLACVEGEAQKIFGDIQNLLADHRSEVAHFTQELRESFRISLDRTKDMSSFILGLFDKYVEETSKLQSHSNHTHEAQVKSLEDFQKAYEEQSKSEEQKLLADITSLVSKHVTRQRELVGGRLNSLGDAARGNKAFLDEHTSAMEVVTKDAKRKWEMFAEQAENDCKVGSNFSAAKHCRMETILQECACTVDTAAQQWKASHATVNDLCRKQIAEVEALVRSAIETNEQHEAEIASSRATAEEHASNSSKDLLQDVDNMLQEARNSSSRVVSTVEAHLGESQHLQESHSSHTAGINTHADNAFQSSYKDYEPTGETPVRSEPEVPSKDAIESLRAMPMESLMDEFRENHPYEPSKDRRPSLIPRSPLATINN
;
A
#
# COMPACT_ATOMS: atom_id res chain seq x y z
N MET A 1 39.29 -48.70 25.78
CA MET A 1 38.79 -47.42 26.32
C MET A 1 39.94 -46.43 26.38
N SER A 2 39.96 -45.46 25.46
CA SER A 2 40.79 -44.26 25.57
C SER A 2 40.11 -43.13 24.79
N SER A 3 38.95 -42.70 25.28
CA SER A 3 38.32 -41.45 24.86
C SER A 3 39.03 -40.29 25.55
N ARG A 4 40.27 -39.99 25.12
CA ARG A 4 40.96 -38.78 25.55
C ARG A 4 40.36 -37.61 24.76
N GLN A 5 39.53 -36.85 25.47
CA GLN A 5 39.15 -35.44 25.26
C GLN A 5 39.94 -34.71 24.15
N ASP A 6 39.51 -34.83 22.90
CA ASP A 6 39.80 -33.81 21.90
C ASP A 6 38.96 -32.58 22.28
N LYS A 7 39.60 -31.61 22.93
CA LYS A 7 39.02 -30.28 23.17
C LYS A 7 38.53 -29.75 21.82
N GLU A 8 37.21 -29.62 21.67
CA GLU A 8 36.53 -28.99 20.53
C GLU A 8 37.26 -27.68 20.16
N LYS A 9 38.05 -27.68 19.09
CA LYS A 9 38.82 -26.49 18.66
C LYS A 9 37.86 -25.50 18.00
N SER A 10 37.14 -24.72 18.80
CA SER A 10 36.44 -23.54 18.29
C SER A 10 37.48 -22.54 17.76
N VAL A 11 37.32 -22.10 16.51
CA VAL A 11 38.22 -21.15 15.85
C VAL A 11 37.48 -19.82 15.70
N ASN A 12 38.13 -18.71 16.04
CA ASN A 12 37.56 -17.39 15.83
C ASN A 12 37.55 -17.04 14.34
N VAL A 13 36.56 -16.26 13.91
CA VAL A 13 36.54 -15.68 12.57
C VAL A 13 37.77 -14.79 12.38
N GLN A 14 38.51 -15.02 11.30
CA GLN A 14 39.68 -14.19 10.97
C GLN A 14 39.22 -12.89 10.30
N VAL A 15 39.74 -11.76 10.74
CA VAL A 15 39.40 -10.45 10.19
C VAL A 15 40.66 -9.75 9.69
N LEU A 16 40.67 -9.48 8.39
CA LEU A 16 41.71 -8.77 7.67
C LEU A 16 41.19 -7.39 7.32
N LEU A 17 41.96 -6.35 7.60
CA LEU A 17 41.64 -5.01 7.15
C LEU A 17 42.50 -4.64 5.95
N ARG A 18 41.88 -4.07 4.91
CA ARG A 18 42.57 -3.51 3.75
C ARG A 18 42.16 -2.06 3.53
N CYS A 19 43.12 -1.15 3.59
CA CYS A 19 42.92 0.25 3.26
C CYS A 19 43.35 0.50 1.82
N ARG A 20 42.47 1.09 0.99
CA ARG A 20 42.84 1.47 -0.39
C ARG A 20 43.69 2.74 -0.42
N PRO A 21 44.49 2.97 -1.48
CA PRO A 21 45.04 4.30 -1.73
C PRO A 21 43.93 5.32 -2.04
N PHE A 22 44.26 6.61 -1.91
CA PHE A 22 43.39 7.69 -2.36
C PHE A 22 43.05 7.55 -3.83
N SER A 23 41.80 7.82 -4.20
CA SER A 23 41.39 7.86 -5.60
C SER A 23 41.86 9.16 -6.25
N ASP A 24 41.95 9.18 -7.59
CA ASP A 24 42.32 10.40 -8.32
C ASP A 24 41.43 11.61 -7.96
N ASP A 25 40.15 11.36 -7.69
CA ASP A 25 39.20 12.40 -7.25
C ASP A 25 39.51 12.94 -5.86
N GLU A 26 39.88 12.08 -4.92
CA GLU A 26 40.22 12.49 -3.55
C GLU A 26 41.58 13.18 -3.47
N VAL A 27 42.54 12.77 -4.31
CA VAL A 27 43.79 13.48 -4.50
C VAL A 27 43.53 14.87 -5.09
N ARG A 28 42.65 14.97 -6.11
CA ARG A 28 42.24 16.26 -6.68
C ARG A 28 41.52 17.17 -5.67
N SER A 29 40.71 16.61 -4.77
CA SER A 29 39.98 17.37 -3.77
C SER A 29 40.82 17.73 -2.53
N ASN A 30 42.09 17.33 -2.46
CA ASN A 30 42.96 17.44 -1.28
C ASN A 30 42.26 16.92 -0.01
N ALA A 31 41.58 15.77 -0.11
CA ALA A 31 40.87 15.18 1.03
C ALA A 31 41.86 14.79 2.16
N PRO A 32 41.64 15.24 3.41
CA PRO A 32 42.46 14.83 4.55
C PRO A 32 42.48 13.32 4.75
N GLN A 33 43.67 12.78 5.04
CA GLN A 33 43.84 11.39 5.49
C GLN A 33 43.45 11.26 6.95
N VAL A 34 42.40 10.48 7.23
CA VAL A 34 41.90 10.25 8.59
C VAL A 34 42.27 8.89 9.15
N ILE A 35 42.87 8.02 8.33
CA ILE A 35 43.23 6.65 8.72
C ILE A 35 44.73 6.46 8.61
N THR A 36 45.31 6.00 9.71
CA THR A 36 46.71 5.55 9.77
C THR A 36 46.73 4.06 10.01
N CYS A 37 47.32 3.31 9.09
CA CYS A 37 47.47 1.86 9.18
C CYS A 37 48.88 1.53 9.67
N ASN A 38 48.99 0.70 10.71
CA ASN A 38 50.26 0.13 11.15
C ASN A 38 50.26 -1.38 10.92
N ASP A 39 50.84 -1.79 9.80
CA ASP A 39 50.90 -3.20 9.37
C ASP A 39 51.67 -4.07 10.38
N TYR A 40 52.70 -3.53 11.06
CA TYR A 40 53.49 -4.27 12.05
C TYR A 40 52.74 -4.50 13.36
N GLN A 41 52.02 -3.48 13.86
CA GLN A 41 51.23 -3.57 15.08
C GLN A 41 49.86 -4.21 14.86
N ARG A 42 49.43 -4.42 13.59
CA ARG A 42 48.09 -4.90 13.21
C ARG A 42 46.99 -3.98 13.73
N GLU A 43 47.30 -2.69 13.76
CA GLU A 43 46.46 -1.64 14.32
C GLU A 43 46.08 -0.63 13.24
N VAL A 44 44.85 -0.13 13.34
CA VAL A 44 44.37 0.99 12.53
C VAL A 44 43.83 2.07 13.44
N ALA A 45 44.44 3.24 13.36
CA ALA A 45 44.02 4.43 14.06
C ALA A 45 43.17 5.31 13.13
N VAL A 46 41.96 5.63 13.57
CA VAL A 46 41.05 6.56 12.89
C VAL A 46 40.99 7.86 13.69
N THR A 47 41.47 8.93 13.09
CA THR A 47 41.51 10.28 13.67
C THR A 47 40.24 11.04 13.31
N GLN A 48 39.49 11.47 14.32
CA GLN A 48 38.26 12.26 14.16
C GLN A 48 38.37 13.57 14.93
N THR A 49 37.93 14.67 14.32
CA THR A 49 37.83 15.96 15.02
C THR A 49 36.38 16.22 15.39
N ILE A 50 36.01 16.00 16.66
CA ILE A 50 34.65 16.22 17.16
C ILE A 50 34.69 17.39 18.15
N ALA A 51 33.91 18.44 17.89
CA ALA A 51 33.83 19.65 18.72
C ALA A 51 35.21 20.27 19.05
N GLY A 52 36.13 20.27 18.07
CA GLY A 52 37.49 20.82 18.21
C GLY A 52 38.49 19.92 18.96
N LYS A 53 38.06 18.78 19.51
CA LYS A 53 38.95 17.77 20.12
C LYS A 53 39.25 16.66 19.13
N GLN A 54 40.52 16.31 18.98
CA GLN A 54 40.95 15.17 18.18
C GLN A 54 40.80 13.88 19.01
N ILE A 55 40.02 12.93 18.49
CA ILE A 55 39.76 11.62 19.08
C ILE A 55 40.29 10.57 18.11
N ASP A 56 41.32 9.84 18.56
CA ASP A 56 41.89 8.73 17.81
C ASP A 56 41.29 7.42 18.33
N ARG A 57 40.58 6.69 17.46
CA ARG A 57 40.06 5.35 17.76
C ARG A 57 40.98 4.31 17.15
N VAL A 58 41.53 3.43 17.97
CA VAL A 58 42.44 2.37 17.52
C VAL A 58 41.71 1.03 17.50
N PHE A 59 41.74 0.35 16.35
CA PHE A 59 41.18 -0.98 16.15
C PHE A 59 42.30 -1.99 15.85
N THR A 60 42.19 -3.19 16.42
CA THR A 60 43.15 -4.28 16.20
C THR A 60 42.53 -5.43 15.40
N PHE A 61 43.21 -5.84 14.33
CA PHE A 61 42.76 -6.92 13.43
C PHE A 61 43.78 -8.05 13.36
N ASP A 62 43.46 -9.17 12.71
CA ASP A 62 44.41 -10.28 12.59
C ASP A 62 45.55 -9.92 11.64
N LYS A 63 45.24 -9.16 10.58
CA LYS A 63 46.21 -8.47 9.72
C LYS A 63 45.64 -7.14 9.24
N VAL A 64 46.52 -6.18 9.03
CA VAL A 64 46.22 -4.87 8.46
C VAL A 64 47.10 -4.69 7.24
N PHE A 65 46.47 -4.32 6.12
CA PHE A 65 47.12 -3.99 4.86
C PHE A 65 46.89 -2.52 4.56
N GLY A 66 47.92 -1.70 4.72
CA GLY A 66 47.87 -0.29 4.39
C GLY A 66 47.77 -0.01 2.87
N PRO A 67 47.68 1.27 2.49
CA PRO A 67 47.56 1.71 1.09
C PRO A 67 48.69 1.27 0.15
N THR A 68 49.85 0.88 0.70
CA THR A 68 51.04 0.44 -0.04
C THR A 68 51.05 -1.07 -0.32
N ALA A 69 50.12 -1.84 0.27
CA ALA A 69 50.08 -3.29 0.17
C ALA A 69 49.57 -3.76 -1.21
N LYS A 70 50.28 -4.72 -1.82
CA LYS A 70 49.92 -5.29 -3.12
C LYS A 70 48.93 -6.45 -2.96
N GLN A 71 48.21 -6.77 -4.03
CA GLN A 71 47.31 -7.94 -4.08
C GLN A 71 48.01 -9.25 -3.69
N ARG A 72 49.26 -9.40 -4.13
CA ARG A 72 50.09 -10.55 -3.79
C ARG A 72 50.39 -10.64 -2.30
N ASP A 73 50.67 -9.52 -1.64
CA ASP A 73 51.01 -9.50 -0.21
C ASP A 73 49.82 -9.98 0.64
N LEU A 74 48.61 -9.53 0.29
CA LEU A 74 47.37 -9.99 0.92
C LEU A 74 47.16 -11.49 0.73
N TYR A 75 47.35 -11.97 -0.51
CA TYR A 75 47.17 -13.37 -0.84
C TYR A 75 48.18 -14.27 -0.11
N ASP A 76 49.47 -13.94 -0.22
CA ASP A 76 50.58 -14.73 0.33
C ASP A 76 50.49 -14.82 1.86
N GLN A 77 50.12 -13.72 2.51
CA GLN A 77 50.05 -13.68 3.96
C GLN A 77 48.77 -14.31 4.51
N ALA A 78 47.61 -14.09 3.90
CA ALA A 78 46.33 -14.40 4.55
C ALA A 78 45.54 -15.53 3.87
N ILE A 79 45.64 -15.66 2.54
CA ILE A 79 44.76 -16.56 1.77
C ILE A 79 45.41 -17.92 1.50
N ILE A 80 46.73 -17.98 1.30
CA ILE A 80 47.45 -19.25 1.11
C ILE A 80 47.08 -20.31 2.17
N PRO A 81 47.06 -19.98 3.49
CA PRO A 81 46.69 -20.95 4.52
C PRO A 81 45.26 -21.46 4.37
N ILE A 82 44.32 -20.58 4.02
CA ILE A 82 42.91 -20.92 3.85
C ILE A 82 42.73 -21.89 2.67
N VAL A 83 43.42 -21.63 1.55
CA VAL A 83 43.36 -22.52 0.38
C VAL A 83 43.95 -23.89 0.70
N ASN A 84 45.04 -23.95 1.47
CA ASN A 84 45.61 -25.23 1.92
C ASN A 84 44.63 -25.99 2.82
N GLU A 85 43.91 -25.32 3.70
CA GLU A 85 42.87 -25.95 4.54
C GLU A 85 41.70 -26.49 3.70
N VAL A 86 41.31 -25.81 2.62
CA VAL A 86 40.30 -26.36 1.68
C VAL A 86 40.79 -27.65 1.05
N LEU A 87 42.06 -27.70 0.62
CA LEU A 87 42.67 -28.92 0.06
C LEU A 87 42.79 -30.05 1.11
N GLU A 88 42.85 -29.72 2.41
CA GLU A 88 42.78 -30.70 3.49
C GLU A 88 41.36 -31.25 3.73
N GLY A 89 40.32 -30.64 3.16
CA GLY A 89 38.92 -31.07 3.25
C GLY A 89 38.05 -30.21 4.20
N PHE A 90 38.51 -29.01 4.57
CA PHE A 90 37.69 -28.05 5.31
C PHE A 90 36.76 -27.27 4.37
N ASN A 91 35.62 -26.85 4.90
CA ASN A 91 34.84 -25.77 4.29
C ASN A 91 35.43 -24.43 4.73
N CYS A 92 35.74 -23.56 3.78
CA CYS A 92 36.26 -22.22 4.04
C CYS A 92 35.43 -21.17 3.29
N THR A 93 35.20 -20.03 3.92
CA THR A 93 34.53 -18.88 3.31
C THR A 93 35.36 -17.61 3.48
N ILE A 94 35.54 -16.86 2.38
CA ILE A 94 36.20 -15.55 2.37
C ILE A 94 35.17 -14.49 1.94
N PHE A 95 34.96 -13.50 2.80
CA PHE A 95 34.07 -12.37 2.56
C PHE A 95 34.86 -11.11 2.23
N ALA A 96 34.45 -10.35 1.22
CA ALA A 96 34.83 -8.96 1.08
C ALA A 96 33.67 -8.06 1.56
N TYR A 97 33.92 -7.19 2.54
CA TYR A 97 32.92 -6.30 3.15
C TYR A 97 33.43 -4.86 3.26
N GLY A 98 32.57 -3.89 3.00
CA GLY A 98 32.89 -2.46 3.07
C GLY A 98 32.07 -1.65 2.07
N GLN A 99 32.21 -0.32 2.09
CA GLN A 99 31.43 0.55 1.20
C GLN A 99 31.81 0.35 -0.29
N THR A 100 30.95 0.76 -1.22
CA THR A 100 31.25 0.79 -2.65
C THR A 100 32.48 1.65 -2.93
N GLY A 101 33.34 1.17 -3.83
CA GLY A 101 34.57 1.87 -4.22
C GLY A 101 35.75 1.72 -3.24
N THR A 102 35.65 0.94 -2.16
CA THR A 102 36.82 0.62 -1.29
C THR A 102 37.70 -0.50 -1.81
N GLY A 103 37.31 -1.16 -2.90
CA GLY A 103 38.10 -2.21 -3.54
C GLY A 103 37.71 -3.64 -3.17
N LYS A 104 36.46 -3.91 -2.76
CA LYS A 104 35.95 -5.29 -2.55
C LYS A 104 36.13 -6.17 -3.79
N THR A 105 35.50 -5.80 -4.90
CA THR A 105 35.60 -6.51 -6.18
C THR A 105 37.03 -6.50 -6.72
N TYR A 106 37.77 -5.39 -6.55
CA TYR A 106 39.21 -5.37 -6.88
C TYR A 106 39.98 -6.41 -6.06
N THR A 107 39.70 -6.57 -4.76
CA THR A 107 40.34 -7.58 -3.92
C THR A 107 39.98 -9.00 -4.36
N MET A 108 38.72 -9.25 -4.71
CA MET A 108 38.24 -10.60 -5.08
C MET A 108 38.64 -10.98 -6.51
N GLU A 109 38.34 -10.15 -7.51
CA GLU A 109 38.56 -10.44 -8.93
C GLU A 109 39.89 -9.84 -9.46
N GLY A 110 40.25 -8.63 -9.02
CA GLY A 110 41.37 -7.85 -9.57
C GLY A 110 40.99 -7.06 -10.82
N GLU A 111 41.97 -6.48 -11.51
CA GLU A 111 41.71 -5.83 -12.80
C GLU A 111 41.46 -6.87 -13.91
N CYS A 112 40.19 -7.08 -14.28
CA CYS A 112 39.78 -7.89 -15.42
C CYS A 112 40.02 -7.18 -16.78
N ARG A 113 41.18 -6.58 -16.99
CA ARG A 113 41.63 -6.20 -18.34
C ARG A 113 42.65 -7.22 -18.77
N ARG A 114 42.32 -7.97 -19.83
CA ARG A 114 43.27 -8.82 -20.54
C ARG A 114 44.53 -7.99 -20.82
N ALA A 115 45.58 -8.17 -20.00
CA ALA A 115 46.92 -7.93 -20.48
C ALA A 115 47.14 -8.98 -21.55
N LYS A 116 46.71 -8.71 -22.78
CA LYS A 116 46.90 -9.57 -23.96
C LYS A 116 48.39 -9.75 -24.32
N SER A 117 49.32 -9.48 -23.41
CA SER A 117 50.76 -9.45 -23.65
C SER A 117 51.60 -10.00 -22.49
N GLY A 118 51.06 -10.89 -21.65
CA GLY A 118 51.85 -11.70 -20.72
C GLY A 118 52.12 -13.11 -21.28
N PRO A 119 53.30 -13.72 -21.07
CA PRO A 119 53.57 -15.10 -21.48
C PRO A 119 52.56 -16.06 -20.82
N LYS A 120 52.05 -17.01 -21.63
CA LYS A 120 51.00 -17.99 -21.27
C LYS A 120 51.24 -18.58 -19.87
N GLY A 121 50.41 -18.21 -18.89
CA GLY A 121 50.39 -18.80 -17.54
C GLY A 121 50.79 -17.89 -16.37
N GLN A 122 51.35 -16.70 -16.62
CA GLN A 122 51.59 -15.73 -15.54
C GLN A 122 50.33 -14.89 -15.28
N LEU A 123 49.92 -14.85 -14.00
CA LEU A 123 48.83 -13.98 -13.55
C LEU A 123 49.30 -12.51 -13.58
N PRO A 124 48.42 -11.57 -13.93
CA PRO A 124 48.69 -10.14 -13.76
C PRO A 124 49.13 -9.83 -12.32
N ALA A 125 49.99 -8.83 -12.16
CA ALA A 125 50.42 -8.36 -10.83
C ALA A 125 49.23 -7.95 -9.96
N ASP A 126 48.18 -7.41 -10.59
CA ASP A 126 46.95 -6.92 -9.94
C ASP A 126 45.82 -7.95 -9.90
N ALA A 127 46.10 -9.22 -10.19
CA ALA A 127 45.12 -10.30 -10.04
C ALA A 127 44.64 -10.40 -8.59
N GLY A 128 43.33 -10.53 -8.39
CA GLY A 128 42.71 -10.63 -7.07
C GLY A 128 42.85 -12.00 -6.42
N VAL A 129 42.07 -12.23 -5.37
CA VAL A 129 42.06 -13.46 -4.57
C VAL A 129 41.54 -14.66 -5.37
N ILE A 130 40.44 -14.52 -6.11
CA ILE A 130 39.83 -15.60 -6.90
C ILE A 130 40.84 -16.19 -7.89
N PRO A 131 41.47 -15.41 -8.80
CA PRO A 131 42.36 -15.99 -9.78
C PRO A 131 43.64 -16.59 -9.21
N ARG A 132 44.13 -16.05 -8.08
CA ARG A 132 45.27 -16.62 -7.35
C ARG A 132 44.91 -17.93 -6.65
N ALA A 133 43.74 -17.99 -6.02
CA ALA A 133 43.20 -19.19 -5.38
C ALA A 133 43.01 -20.32 -6.39
N VAL A 134 42.38 -20.03 -7.53
CA VAL A 134 42.20 -20.99 -8.63
C VAL A 134 43.54 -21.53 -9.10
N LYS A 135 44.52 -20.63 -9.35
CA LYS A 135 45.85 -21.06 -9.78
C LYS A 135 46.54 -21.94 -8.73
N GLN A 136 46.54 -21.55 -7.46
CA GLN A 136 47.13 -22.37 -6.39
C GLN A 136 46.44 -23.73 -6.26
N ILE A 137 45.11 -23.77 -6.36
CA ILE A 137 44.33 -25.01 -6.28
C ILE A 137 44.79 -25.97 -7.39
N PHE A 138 44.78 -25.53 -8.66
CA PHE A 138 45.21 -26.38 -9.77
C PHE A 138 46.70 -26.73 -9.70
N ASP A 139 47.58 -25.78 -9.39
CA ASP A 139 49.02 -26.04 -9.21
C ASP A 139 49.25 -27.12 -8.12
N THR A 140 48.49 -27.07 -7.03
CA THR A 140 48.62 -28.05 -5.92
C THR A 140 48.01 -29.40 -6.29
N LEU A 141 46.84 -29.42 -6.94
CA LEU A 141 46.18 -30.65 -7.39
C LEU A 141 47.00 -31.38 -8.47
N GLU A 142 47.58 -30.64 -9.42
CA GLU A 142 48.51 -31.18 -10.42
C GLU A 142 49.79 -31.71 -9.76
N SER A 143 50.30 -31.04 -8.71
CA SER A 143 51.49 -31.52 -7.98
C SER A 143 51.25 -32.80 -7.18
N GLN A 144 50.03 -33.03 -6.68
CA GLN A 144 49.68 -34.22 -5.89
C GLN A 144 49.48 -35.48 -6.76
N ASN A 145 49.28 -35.32 -8.07
CA ASN A 145 49.06 -36.40 -9.04
C ASN A 145 47.93 -37.38 -8.65
N THR A 146 46.92 -36.87 -7.91
CA THR A 146 45.72 -37.61 -7.49
C THR A 146 44.55 -37.32 -8.44
N GLU A 147 43.61 -38.24 -8.59
CA GLU A 147 42.36 -37.96 -9.30
C GLU A 147 41.54 -36.92 -8.51
N TYR A 148 41.13 -35.84 -9.19
CA TYR A 148 40.31 -34.79 -8.61
C TYR A 148 39.16 -34.40 -9.53
N SER A 149 38.09 -33.87 -8.94
CA SER A 149 36.97 -33.25 -9.66
C SER A 149 36.69 -31.90 -9.02
N VAL A 150 36.81 -30.84 -9.81
CA VAL A 150 36.49 -29.48 -9.37
C VAL A 150 35.14 -29.08 -9.96
N LYS A 151 34.24 -28.62 -9.09
CA LYS A 151 32.94 -28.08 -9.45
C LYS A 151 32.87 -26.62 -9.06
N VAL A 152 32.23 -25.82 -9.90
CA VAL A 152 32.08 -24.38 -9.68
C VAL A 152 30.61 -24.01 -9.76
N THR A 153 30.18 -23.20 -8.81
CA THR A 153 28.87 -22.54 -8.84
C THR A 153 29.07 -21.04 -8.74
N PHE A 154 28.30 -20.26 -9.49
CA PHE A 154 28.34 -18.81 -9.41
C PHE A 154 26.93 -18.27 -9.31
N LEU A 155 26.61 -17.66 -8.17
CA LEU A 155 25.30 -17.10 -7.90
C LEU A 155 25.39 -15.62 -7.56
N GLU A 156 24.38 -14.88 -7.97
CA GLU A 156 24.12 -13.50 -7.59
C GLU A 156 22.88 -13.45 -6.71
N LEU A 157 22.96 -12.73 -5.59
CA LEU A 157 21.83 -12.40 -4.75
C LEU A 157 21.57 -10.89 -4.84
N TYR A 158 20.47 -10.52 -5.47
CA TYR A 158 20.03 -9.13 -5.61
C TYR A 158 18.58 -9.01 -5.16
N ASN A 159 18.26 -8.05 -4.29
CA ASN A 159 16.89 -7.80 -3.81
C ASN A 159 16.16 -9.07 -3.29
N GLU A 160 16.83 -9.88 -2.47
CA GLU A 160 16.31 -11.18 -2.00
C GLU A 160 15.95 -12.18 -3.12
N GLU A 161 16.43 -12.00 -4.35
CA GLU A 161 16.31 -12.95 -5.45
C GLU A 161 17.67 -13.57 -5.80
N ILE A 162 17.70 -14.89 -5.95
CA ILE A 162 18.90 -15.64 -6.33
C ILE A 162 18.85 -15.84 -7.83
N THR A 163 19.87 -15.36 -8.53
CA THR A 163 20.09 -15.57 -9.95
C THR A 163 21.33 -16.43 -10.16
N ASP A 164 21.18 -17.47 -10.97
CA ASP A 164 22.30 -18.30 -11.40
C ASP A 164 23.08 -17.63 -12.54
N LEU A 165 24.36 -17.35 -12.30
CA LEU A 165 25.24 -16.71 -13.27
C LEU A 165 25.86 -17.70 -14.27
N LEU A 166 25.81 -19.00 -14.01
CA LEU A 166 26.28 -20.07 -14.90
C LEU A 166 25.16 -20.72 -15.72
N ALA A 167 23.88 -20.50 -15.39
CA ALA A 167 22.78 -21.02 -16.20
C ALA A 167 22.89 -20.60 -17.68
N PRO A 168 22.71 -21.54 -18.64
CA PRO A 168 22.79 -21.26 -20.07
C PRO A 168 21.72 -20.26 -20.51
N GLU A 169 22.07 -19.31 -21.38
CA GLU A 169 21.09 -18.37 -21.96
C GLU A 169 20.17 -19.14 -22.92
N GLU A 170 18.88 -19.23 -22.60
CA GLU A 170 17.86 -19.69 -23.56
C GLU A 170 17.68 -18.63 -24.66
N ILE A 171 18.57 -18.61 -25.65
CA ILE A 171 18.37 -17.85 -26.90
C ILE A 171 17.40 -18.66 -27.78
N SER A 172 16.14 -18.77 -27.37
CA SER A 172 15.09 -19.45 -28.15
C SER A 172 13.73 -18.77 -27.98
N LYS A 173 13.52 -17.74 -28.81
CA LYS A 173 12.26 -17.30 -29.43
C LYS A 173 10.94 -17.89 -28.87
N ALA A 174 10.30 -17.18 -27.95
CA ALA A 174 8.83 -17.07 -27.86
C ALA A 174 8.46 -15.96 -26.88
N ALA A 175 8.46 -14.72 -27.35
CA ALA A 175 8.10 -13.52 -26.61
C ALA A 175 6.59 -13.42 -26.30
N LEU A 176 5.94 -14.48 -25.83
CA LEU A 176 4.50 -14.43 -25.53
C LEU A 176 4.03 -15.15 -24.27
N GLU A 177 4.91 -15.76 -23.48
CA GLU A 177 4.52 -16.11 -22.12
C GLU A 177 5.66 -15.72 -21.18
N GLU A 178 5.39 -14.72 -20.36
CA GLU A 178 6.11 -14.31 -19.15
C GLU A 178 6.09 -15.46 -18.11
N ARG A 179 6.48 -16.68 -18.52
CA ARG A 179 6.63 -17.83 -17.64
C ARG A 179 7.82 -17.56 -16.75
N GLN A 180 7.51 -16.94 -15.61
CA GLN A 180 8.10 -17.16 -14.30
C GLN A 180 9.49 -17.79 -14.42
N LYS A 181 10.55 -16.95 -14.41
CA LYS A 181 11.87 -17.42 -13.98
C LYS A 181 11.65 -18.25 -12.73
N LYS A 182 11.84 -19.57 -12.80
CA LYS A 182 11.55 -20.46 -11.66
C LYS A 182 12.39 -19.96 -10.49
N PRO A 183 11.78 -19.50 -9.39
CA PRO A 183 12.55 -19.02 -8.25
C PRO A 183 13.40 -20.18 -7.72
N LEU A 184 14.70 -19.97 -7.56
CA LEU A 184 15.60 -20.97 -6.97
C LEU A 184 15.33 -21.05 -5.45
N PRO A 185 14.70 -22.12 -4.94
CA PRO A 185 14.35 -22.19 -3.53
C PRO A 185 15.58 -22.60 -2.70
N LEU A 186 15.77 -21.90 -1.59
CA LEU A 186 16.74 -22.26 -0.55
C LEU A 186 16.15 -23.35 0.35
N MET A 187 16.75 -24.54 0.31
CA MET A 187 16.40 -25.65 1.18
C MET A 187 17.46 -25.81 2.29
N GLU A 188 17.00 -26.15 3.48
CA GLU A 188 17.87 -26.54 4.59
C GLU A 188 18.04 -28.06 4.53
N ASP A 189 19.27 -28.55 4.55
CA ASP A 189 19.52 -29.97 4.76
C ASP A 189 19.18 -30.33 6.22
N GLY A 190 18.85 -31.61 6.47
CA GLY A 190 18.53 -32.09 7.82
C GLY A 190 19.71 -32.00 8.80
N LYS A 191 20.91 -31.62 8.35
CA LYS A 191 22.13 -31.42 9.14
C LYS A 191 22.44 -29.93 9.35
N GLY A 192 21.57 -29.00 8.96
CA GLY A 192 21.73 -27.55 9.14
C GLY A 192 22.49 -26.79 8.05
N GLY A 193 22.98 -27.45 6.99
CA GLY A 193 23.54 -26.83 5.80
C GLY A 193 22.46 -26.26 4.87
N VAL A 194 22.82 -25.31 4.02
CA VAL A 194 21.88 -24.64 3.10
C VAL A 194 22.26 -24.95 1.66
N LEU A 195 21.31 -25.50 0.90
CA LEU A 195 21.46 -25.88 -0.49
C LEU A 195 20.46 -25.11 -1.36
N VAL A 196 20.94 -24.53 -2.45
CA VAL A 196 20.09 -23.88 -3.47
C VAL A 196 19.69 -24.95 -4.48
N ARG A 197 18.39 -25.29 -4.53
CA ARG A 197 17.91 -26.30 -5.47
C ARG A 197 17.84 -25.70 -6.88
N GLY A 198 18.43 -26.39 -7.86
CA GLY A 198 18.43 -25.96 -9.26
C GLY A 198 19.53 -24.98 -9.64
N LEU A 199 20.54 -24.80 -8.77
CA LEU A 199 21.77 -24.07 -9.10
C LEU A 199 22.65 -24.96 -9.99
N GLU A 200 23.14 -24.41 -11.10
CA GLU A 200 24.00 -25.14 -12.05
C GLU A 200 25.41 -25.34 -11.47
N GLU A 201 25.86 -26.60 -11.47
CA GLU A 201 27.21 -26.98 -11.04
C GLU A 201 28.06 -27.34 -12.27
N GLU A 202 28.91 -26.42 -12.71
CA GLU A 202 29.80 -26.64 -13.85
C GLU A 202 31.06 -27.38 -13.39
N ILE A 203 31.37 -28.49 -14.06
CA ILE A 203 32.59 -29.27 -13.81
C ILE A 203 33.72 -28.67 -14.64
N VAL A 204 34.85 -28.38 -14.01
CA VAL A 204 36.01 -27.74 -14.64
C VAL A 204 37.25 -28.62 -14.53
N THR A 205 38.04 -28.67 -15.61
CA THR A 205 39.23 -29.52 -15.73
C THR A 205 40.54 -28.76 -15.62
N ASN A 206 40.52 -27.44 -15.86
CA ASN A 206 41.71 -26.60 -15.83
C ASN A 206 41.39 -25.18 -15.34
N ALA A 207 42.42 -24.44 -14.93
CA ALA A 207 42.28 -23.06 -14.44
C ALA A 207 41.69 -22.09 -15.48
N SER A 208 41.90 -22.34 -16.78
CA SER A 208 41.42 -21.44 -17.84
C SER A 208 39.89 -21.50 -18.01
N GLU A 209 39.29 -22.66 -17.80
CA GLU A 209 37.83 -22.82 -17.78
C GLU A 209 37.20 -22.00 -16.67
N ILE A 210 37.79 -22.02 -15.46
CA ILE A 210 37.31 -21.18 -14.36
C ILE A 210 37.39 -19.69 -14.74
N PHE A 211 38.48 -19.24 -15.36
CA PHE A 211 38.56 -17.84 -15.82
C PHE A 211 37.50 -17.51 -16.87
N SER A 212 37.19 -18.44 -17.77
CA SER A 212 36.10 -18.27 -18.74
C SER A 212 34.73 -18.23 -18.07
N LEU A 213 34.48 -19.06 -17.05
CA LEU A 213 33.24 -19.05 -16.27
C LEU A 213 33.10 -17.77 -15.45
N LEU A 214 34.19 -17.28 -14.86
CA LEU A 214 34.21 -16.01 -14.14
C LEU A 214 33.95 -14.84 -15.10
N GLU A 215 34.58 -14.82 -16.28
CA GLU A 215 34.33 -13.81 -17.32
C GLU A 215 32.88 -13.87 -17.82
N ARG A 216 32.33 -15.07 -18.02
CA ARG A 216 30.92 -15.30 -18.41
C ARG A 216 29.94 -14.81 -17.36
N GLY A 217 30.14 -15.20 -16.09
CA GLY A 217 29.28 -14.77 -14.99
C GLY A 217 29.39 -13.27 -14.70
N SER A 218 30.60 -12.71 -14.76
CA SER A 218 30.83 -11.26 -14.63
C SER A 218 30.24 -10.46 -15.81
N ALA A 219 30.26 -11.00 -17.03
CA ALA A 219 29.57 -10.42 -18.17
C ALA A 219 28.04 -10.44 -17.98
N LYS A 220 27.47 -11.56 -17.51
CA LYS A 220 26.03 -11.69 -17.21
C LYS A 220 25.59 -10.73 -16.11
N ARG A 221 26.42 -10.55 -15.08
CA ARG A 221 26.26 -9.54 -14.02
C ARG A 221 26.26 -8.11 -14.56
N ARG A 222 27.12 -7.81 -15.55
CA ARG A 222 27.17 -6.49 -16.24
C ARG A 222 26.03 -6.26 -17.22
N THR A 223 25.52 -7.27 -17.92
CA THR A 223 24.43 -7.08 -18.90
C THR A 223 23.09 -6.70 -18.27
N ALA A 224 22.87 -6.99 -16.98
CA ALA A 224 21.72 -6.49 -16.24
C ALA A 224 21.79 -4.97 -15.94
N GLU A 225 22.93 -4.33 -16.21
CA GLU A 225 23.22 -2.93 -15.90
C GLU A 225 22.64 -1.99 -16.96
N THR A 226 21.57 -1.28 -16.63
CA THR A 226 21.23 -0.02 -17.30
C THR A 226 22.06 1.10 -16.67
N LEU A 227 22.50 2.09 -17.46
CA LEU A 227 23.37 3.21 -17.04
C LEU A 227 22.92 3.94 -15.74
N LEU A 228 21.65 3.81 -15.34
CA LEU A 228 21.07 4.42 -14.15
C LEU A 228 21.18 3.53 -12.88
N ASN A 229 21.30 2.21 -13.05
CA ASN A 229 21.28 1.21 -11.99
C ASN A 229 22.63 0.50 -11.94
N LYS A 230 23.55 0.96 -11.09
CA LYS A 230 24.73 0.16 -10.70
C LYS A 230 24.28 -1.07 -9.88
N GLN A 231 23.60 -2.01 -10.52
CA GLN A 231 23.10 -3.25 -9.91
C GLN A 231 24.26 -4.03 -9.31
N SER A 232 25.43 -4.00 -9.96
CA SER A 232 26.66 -4.65 -9.53
C SER A 232 27.15 -4.21 -8.13
N SER A 233 26.94 -2.96 -7.70
CA SER A 233 27.35 -2.52 -6.36
C SER A 233 26.34 -2.88 -5.27
N ARG A 234 25.13 -3.28 -5.66
CA ARG A 234 24.01 -3.58 -4.76
C ARG A 234 23.70 -5.08 -4.66
N SER A 235 24.32 -5.90 -5.51
CA SER A 235 24.19 -7.35 -5.46
C SER A 235 25.34 -8.00 -4.72
N HIS A 236 25.04 -9.10 -4.02
CA HIS A 236 26.05 -9.99 -3.46
C HIS A 236 26.39 -11.06 -4.49
N SER A 237 27.67 -11.39 -4.61
CA SER A 237 28.12 -12.45 -5.49
C SER A 237 28.79 -13.54 -4.67
N LEU A 238 28.33 -14.78 -4.82
CA LEU A 238 28.93 -15.95 -4.20
C LEU A 238 29.47 -16.85 -5.30
N PHE A 239 30.79 -16.98 -5.33
CA PHE A 239 31.51 -17.89 -6.21
C PHE A 239 32.05 -19.04 -5.36
N SER A 240 31.52 -20.24 -5.55
CA SER A 240 31.91 -21.40 -4.75
C SER A 240 32.65 -22.42 -5.61
N ILE A 241 33.79 -22.87 -5.11
CA ILE A 241 34.60 -23.94 -5.70
C ILE A 241 34.51 -25.14 -4.77
N THR A 242 34.00 -26.25 -5.28
CA THR A 242 33.95 -27.53 -4.55
C THR A 242 34.97 -28.48 -5.16
N ILE A 243 35.90 -28.96 -4.35
CA ILE A 243 37.00 -29.81 -4.76
C ILE A 243 36.77 -31.19 -4.17
N HIS A 244 36.69 -32.19 -5.03
CA HIS A 244 36.69 -33.59 -4.63
C HIS A 244 38.06 -34.19 -4.96
N ILE A 245 38.79 -34.65 -3.95
CA ILE A 245 40.11 -35.29 -4.11
C ILE A 245 39.96 -36.75 -3.74
N LYS A 246 40.37 -37.64 -4.65
CA LYS A 246 40.40 -39.07 -4.41
C LYS A 246 41.77 -39.46 -3.85
N GLU A 247 41.78 -39.94 -2.61
CA GLU A 247 42.96 -40.49 -1.96
C GLU A 247 42.82 -42.01 -1.85
N ALA A 248 43.85 -42.74 -2.30
CA ALA A 248 43.98 -44.16 -1.99
C ALA A 248 44.67 -44.30 -0.62
N THR A 249 44.05 -45.02 0.31
CA THR A 249 44.72 -45.41 1.55
C THR A 249 45.83 -46.45 1.26
N PRO A 250 46.80 -46.65 2.16
CA PRO A 250 47.79 -47.73 2.04
C PRO A 250 47.16 -49.13 1.91
N GLU A 251 45.91 -49.27 2.36
CA GLU A 251 45.11 -50.51 2.33
C GLU A 251 44.36 -50.72 1.00
N GLY A 252 44.50 -49.78 0.04
CA GLY A 252 43.84 -49.84 -1.27
C GLY A 252 42.40 -49.30 -1.28
N GLU A 253 41.93 -48.69 -0.21
CA GLU A 253 40.59 -48.11 -0.14
C GLU A 253 40.56 -46.69 -0.74
N GLU A 254 39.61 -46.44 -1.65
CA GLU A 254 39.44 -45.13 -2.29
C GLU A 254 38.54 -44.23 -1.40
N LEU A 255 39.17 -43.25 -0.75
CA LEU A 255 38.53 -42.23 0.06
C LEU A 255 38.37 -40.93 -0.74
N ILE A 256 37.18 -40.32 -0.67
CA ILE A 256 36.92 -39.03 -1.31
C ILE A 256 36.92 -37.95 -0.23
N LYS A 257 37.90 -37.04 -0.29
CA LYS A 257 37.93 -35.79 0.46
C LYS A 257 37.13 -34.73 -0.29
N CYS A 258 36.34 -33.94 0.44
CA CYS A 258 35.56 -32.84 -0.12
C CYS A 258 35.95 -31.54 0.57
N GLY A 259 36.53 -30.59 -0.17
CA GLY A 259 36.80 -29.23 0.28
C GLY A 259 35.88 -28.25 -0.44
N LYS A 260 35.35 -27.25 0.27
CA LYS A 260 34.52 -26.20 -0.33
C LYS A 260 35.09 -24.83 0.00
N LEU A 261 35.40 -24.05 -1.03
CA LEU A 261 35.83 -22.66 -0.92
C LEU A 261 34.71 -21.74 -1.41
N ASN A 262 34.12 -20.96 -0.52
CA ASN A 262 33.15 -19.92 -0.88
C ASN A 262 33.85 -18.56 -0.91
N LEU A 263 33.81 -17.89 -2.05
CA LEU A 263 34.38 -16.57 -2.29
C LEU A 263 33.22 -15.60 -2.47
N VAL A 264 33.02 -14.70 -1.51
CA VAL A 264 31.84 -13.84 -1.43
C VAL A 264 32.23 -12.37 -1.57
N ASP A 265 31.73 -11.72 -2.61
CA ASP A 265 31.79 -10.27 -2.79
C ASP A 265 30.44 -9.66 -2.37
N LEU A 266 30.40 -9.05 -1.19
CA LEU A 266 29.17 -8.47 -0.67
C LEU A 266 28.86 -7.12 -1.34
N ALA A 267 27.58 -6.73 -1.32
CA ALA A 267 27.14 -5.41 -1.71
C ALA A 267 27.82 -4.30 -0.87
N GLY A 268 27.79 -3.06 -1.37
CA GLY A 268 28.23 -1.90 -0.60
C GLY A 268 27.54 -1.78 0.76
N SER A 269 28.32 -1.55 1.83
CA SER A 269 27.80 -1.39 3.19
C SER A 269 27.26 0.01 3.50
N GLU A 270 27.38 0.96 2.56
CA GLU A 270 26.95 2.33 2.74
C GLU A 270 25.42 2.50 2.77
N ASN A 271 24.93 3.50 3.49
CA ASN A 271 23.48 3.70 3.63
C ASN A 271 22.88 4.47 2.44
N ILE A 272 22.04 3.81 1.64
CA ILE A 272 21.40 4.41 0.44
C ILE A 272 20.44 5.55 0.84
N SER A 273 19.81 5.52 2.01
CA SER A 273 18.86 6.57 2.42
C SER A 273 19.50 7.97 2.43
N ARG A 274 20.83 8.05 2.64
CA ARG A 274 21.59 9.30 2.59
C ARG A 274 21.85 9.83 1.18
N SER A 275 21.61 9.03 0.14
CA SER A 275 21.76 9.43 -1.27
C SER A 275 20.62 10.29 -1.82
N GLY A 276 19.62 10.65 -0.99
CA GLY A 276 18.55 11.59 -1.35
C GLY A 276 17.49 11.01 -2.31
N ALA A 277 17.32 9.70 -2.34
CA ALA A 277 16.37 9.04 -3.24
C ALA A 277 14.92 9.12 -2.70
N ARG A 278 14.02 9.75 -3.48
CA ARG A 278 12.58 9.93 -3.19
C ARG A 278 11.81 8.62 -2.98
N GLU A 279 10.72 8.70 -2.21
CA GLU A 279 9.83 7.66 -1.65
C GLU A 279 9.74 6.31 -2.36
N GLY A 280 9.51 6.24 -3.68
CA GLY A 280 9.46 4.95 -4.40
C GLY A 280 10.79 4.17 -4.38
N ARG A 281 11.92 4.89 -4.38
CA ARG A 281 13.27 4.33 -4.24
C ARG A 281 13.67 4.07 -2.79
N ALA A 282 12.95 4.61 -1.81
CA ALA A 282 13.25 4.39 -0.39
C ALA A 282 12.89 2.94 0.03
N ARG A 283 11.80 2.38 -0.50
CA ARG A 283 11.41 0.98 -0.25
C ARG A 283 12.39 -0.01 -0.90
N GLU A 284 12.80 0.27 -2.15
CA GLU A 284 13.87 -0.47 -2.83
C GLU A 284 15.19 -0.36 -2.05
N ALA A 285 15.58 0.85 -1.61
CA ALA A 285 16.76 1.06 -0.78
C ALA A 285 16.72 0.30 0.55
N GLY A 286 15.54 0.21 1.18
CA GLY A 286 15.32 -0.56 2.39
C GLY A 286 15.53 -2.07 2.18
N GLU A 287 14.96 -2.64 1.10
CA GLU A 287 15.14 -4.06 0.77
C GLU A 287 16.58 -4.38 0.31
N ILE A 288 17.26 -3.47 -0.39
CA ILE A 288 18.68 -3.64 -0.76
C ILE A 288 19.53 -3.82 0.50
N ASN A 289 19.34 -2.93 1.49
CA ASN A 289 20.12 -2.95 2.73
C ASN A 289 19.64 -4.00 3.74
N LYS A 290 18.49 -4.65 3.53
CA LYS A 290 17.95 -5.69 4.42
C LYS A 290 18.95 -6.82 4.63
N SER A 291 19.56 -7.31 3.55
CA SER A 291 20.54 -8.40 3.60
C SER A 291 21.75 -8.09 4.50
N LEU A 292 22.35 -6.90 4.37
CA LEU A 292 23.48 -6.47 5.19
C LEU A 292 23.08 -6.06 6.61
N LEU A 293 21.90 -5.45 6.79
CA LEU A 293 21.37 -5.09 8.09
C LEU A 293 21.09 -6.35 8.92
N THR A 294 20.45 -7.34 8.33
CA THR A 294 20.21 -8.65 8.93
C THR A 294 21.52 -9.36 9.24
N LEU A 295 22.49 -9.31 8.34
CA LEU A 295 23.83 -9.85 8.59
C LEU A 295 24.49 -9.16 9.81
N GLY A 296 24.35 -7.85 9.96
CA GLY A 296 24.77 -7.10 11.14
C GLY A 296 24.08 -7.57 12.43
N ARG A 297 22.77 -7.83 12.38
CA ARG A 297 21.99 -8.39 13.51
C ARG A 297 22.43 -9.81 13.87
N VAL A 298 22.68 -10.66 12.88
CA VAL A 298 23.20 -12.02 13.08
C VAL A 298 24.56 -12.00 13.77
N ILE A 299 25.46 -11.09 13.36
CA ILE A 299 26.76 -10.93 14.01
C ILE A 299 26.61 -10.49 15.46
N THR A 300 25.80 -9.47 15.73
CA THR A 300 25.52 -9.05 17.12
C THR A 300 24.95 -10.22 17.93
N ALA A 301 23.97 -10.94 17.40
CA ALA A 301 23.35 -12.08 18.07
C ALA A 301 24.35 -13.21 18.36
N LEU A 302 25.29 -13.48 17.44
CA LEU A 302 26.34 -14.48 17.62
C LEU A 302 27.38 -14.07 18.65
N VAL A 303 27.77 -12.79 18.66
CA VAL A 303 28.76 -12.24 19.60
C VAL A 303 28.19 -12.14 21.02
N GLU A 304 26.94 -11.71 21.15
CA GLU A 304 26.22 -11.63 22.43
C GLU A 304 25.66 -12.99 22.89
N HIS A 305 25.84 -14.04 22.09
CA HIS A 305 25.35 -15.40 22.36
C HIS A 305 23.83 -15.44 22.66
N LEU A 306 23.04 -14.69 21.87
CA LEU A 306 21.58 -14.69 21.97
C LEU A 306 21.01 -16.06 21.61
N GLY A 307 19.91 -16.45 22.27
CA GLY A 307 19.27 -17.76 22.06
C GLY A 307 18.69 -17.97 20.65
N HIS A 308 18.20 -16.90 20.01
CA HIS A 308 17.69 -16.94 18.64
C HIS A 308 18.55 -16.06 17.72
N VAL A 309 19.14 -16.67 16.69
CA VAL A 309 19.92 -15.97 15.66
C VAL A 309 19.07 -15.83 14.39
N PRO A 310 18.79 -14.60 13.90
CA PRO A 310 17.85 -14.33 12.82
C PRO A 310 18.40 -14.65 11.43
N TYR A 311 18.90 -15.88 11.21
CA TYR A 311 19.41 -16.28 9.89
C TYR A 311 18.33 -16.23 8.81
N ARG A 312 17.06 -16.46 9.16
CA ARG A 312 15.94 -16.57 8.20
C ARG A 312 15.47 -15.23 7.62
N ASP A 313 15.82 -14.11 8.26
CA ASP A 313 15.35 -12.78 7.88
C ASP A 313 15.90 -12.28 6.53
N SER A 314 16.99 -12.88 6.03
CA SER A 314 17.51 -12.67 4.68
C SER A 314 18.03 -13.97 4.06
N LYS A 315 17.85 -14.13 2.76
CA LYS A 315 18.45 -15.23 1.99
C LYS A 315 19.98 -15.23 2.08
N LEU A 316 20.62 -14.06 2.22
CA LEU A 316 22.07 -13.96 2.41
C LEU A 316 22.50 -14.65 3.71
N THR A 317 21.87 -14.30 4.83
CA THR A 317 22.20 -14.89 6.14
C THR A 317 21.84 -16.36 6.22
N ARG A 318 20.83 -16.83 5.46
CA ARG A 318 20.58 -18.27 5.27
C ARG A 318 21.72 -18.95 4.53
N LEU A 319 22.16 -18.41 3.39
CA LEU A 319 23.29 -18.94 2.62
C LEU A 319 24.58 -18.99 3.46
N LEU A 320 24.79 -17.98 4.31
CA LEU A 320 25.99 -17.83 5.14
C LEU A 320 25.86 -18.45 6.55
N ARG A 321 24.75 -19.12 6.86
CA ARG A 321 24.51 -19.73 8.17
C ARG A 321 25.63 -20.69 8.58
N ASP A 322 26.12 -21.50 7.64
CA ASP A 322 27.22 -22.42 7.93
C ASP A 322 28.58 -21.69 8.06
N SER A 323 28.71 -20.50 7.45
CA SER A 323 29.91 -19.67 7.52
C SER A 323 30.01 -18.82 8.78
N LEU A 324 28.90 -18.46 9.43
CA LEU A 324 28.90 -17.62 10.63
C LEU A 324 28.22 -18.39 11.77
N GLY A 325 29.01 -18.87 12.74
CA GLY A 325 28.52 -19.72 13.84
C GLY A 325 28.35 -21.20 13.47
N GLY A 326 28.74 -21.62 12.26
CA GLY A 326 28.61 -22.99 11.77
C GLY A 326 29.93 -23.77 11.71
N ARG A 327 30.03 -24.66 10.71
CA ARG A 327 31.14 -25.62 10.54
C ARG A 327 32.21 -25.19 9.52
N THR A 328 32.10 -23.97 9.02
CA THR A 328 33.02 -23.43 8.02
C THR A 328 34.04 -22.50 8.67
N LYS A 329 35.32 -22.57 8.24
CA LYS A 329 36.35 -21.60 8.60
C LYS A 329 36.11 -20.31 7.83
N THR A 330 36.02 -19.19 8.54
CA THR A 330 35.60 -17.93 7.92
C THR A 330 36.64 -16.85 8.07
N CYS A 331 36.88 -16.15 6.96
CA CYS A 331 37.75 -14.99 6.87
C CYS A 331 36.97 -13.80 6.30
N ILE A 332 37.02 -12.65 6.96
CA ILE A 332 36.40 -11.40 6.51
C ILE A 332 37.50 -10.42 6.14
N ILE A 333 37.50 -9.97 4.90
CA ILE A 333 38.30 -8.87 4.37
C ILE A 333 37.47 -7.60 4.42
N ALA A 334 37.72 -6.77 5.44
CA ALA A 334 37.13 -5.46 5.58
C ALA A 334 37.91 -4.44 4.73
N THR A 335 37.28 -3.89 3.70
CA THR A 335 37.89 -2.89 2.80
C THR A 335 37.43 -1.48 3.17
N VAL A 336 38.38 -0.58 3.39
CA VAL A 336 38.12 0.79 3.88
C VAL A 336 38.85 1.85 3.06
N SER A 337 38.39 3.11 3.15
CA SER A 337 38.98 4.27 2.46
C SER A 337 39.69 5.19 3.47
N PRO A 338 40.88 5.72 3.16
CA PRO A 338 41.61 6.64 4.05
C PRO A 338 41.02 8.06 4.10
N SER A 339 40.06 8.37 3.23
CA SER A 339 39.50 9.71 3.03
C SER A 339 38.49 10.12 4.10
N VAL A 340 38.57 11.39 4.54
CA VAL A 340 37.58 11.98 5.46
C VAL A 340 36.14 11.91 4.93
N HIS A 341 35.94 11.96 3.61
CA HIS A 341 34.60 11.89 3.00
C HIS A 341 33.89 10.56 3.26
N CYS A 342 34.67 9.52 3.55
CA CYS A 342 34.22 8.16 3.80
C CYS A 342 34.35 7.76 5.28
N LEU A 343 34.65 8.71 6.17
CA LEU A 343 35.01 8.44 7.57
C LEU A 343 33.91 7.67 8.31
N GLU A 344 32.65 8.10 8.18
CA GLU A 344 31.53 7.48 8.90
C GLU A 344 31.27 6.04 8.46
N GLU A 345 31.29 5.79 7.14
CA GLU A 345 31.13 4.45 6.57
C GLU A 345 32.33 3.54 6.90
N THR A 346 33.52 4.13 6.97
CA THR A 346 34.72 3.42 7.41
C THR A 346 34.61 3.01 8.88
N LEU A 347 34.13 3.88 9.76
CA LEU A 347 33.91 3.54 11.17
C LEU A 347 32.88 2.42 11.31
N SER A 348 31.76 2.51 10.59
CA SER A 348 30.76 1.45 10.55
C SER A 348 31.36 0.11 10.10
N THR A 349 32.23 0.14 9.08
CA THR A 349 32.94 -1.05 8.58
C THR A 349 33.92 -1.61 9.63
N LEU A 350 34.66 -0.75 10.32
CA LEU A 350 35.61 -1.12 11.37
C LEU A 350 34.92 -1.70 12.60
N ASP A 351 33.84 -1.07 13.06
CA ASP A 351 33.03 -1.54 14.20
C ASP A 351 32.36 -2.89 13.87
N TYR A 352 31.90 -3.06 12.63
CA TYR A 352 31.38 -4.35 12.14
C TYR A 352 32.47 -5.43 12.14
N ALA A 353 33.64 -5.14 11.56
CA ALA A 353 34.75 -6.07 11.46
C ALA A 353 35.30 -6.44 12.86
N HIS A 354 35.38 -5.48 13.77
CA HIS A 354 35.83 -5.70 15.14
C HIS A 354 34.87 -6.62 15.90
N ARG A 355 33.55 -6.44 15.75
CA ARG A 355 32.55 -7.35 16.33
C ARG A 355 32.65 -8.75 15.73
N ALA A 356 32.77 -8.86 14.40
CA ALA A 356 32.83 -10.15 13.72
C ALA A 356 34.01 -11.03 14.17
N LYS A 357 35.15 -10.42 14.55
CA LYS A 357 36.33 -11.12 15.10
C LYS A 357 36.03 -11.95 16.34
N SER A 358 35.00 -11.58 17.10
CA SER A 358 34.59 -12.28 18.34
C SER A 358 33.70 -13.51 18.09
N ILE A 359 33.27 -13.75 16.84
CA ILE A 359 32.47 -14.93 16.48
C ILE A 359 33.33 -16.19 16.53
N LYS A 360 32.79 -17.25 17.13
CA LYS A 360 33.42 -18.58 17.22
C LYS A 360 32.73 -19.56 16.29
N ASN A 361 33.49 -20.12 15.35
CA ASN A 361 33.04 -21.23 14.48
C ASN A 361 33.62 -22.56 14.98
N ARG A 362 32.97 -23.67 14.62
CA ARG A 362 33.42 -25.04 14.93
C ARG A 362 33.79 -25.76 13.64
N PRO A 363 34.96 -25.49 13.05
CA PRO A 363 35.28 -26.06 11.75
C PRO A 363 35.42 -27.58 11.82
N GLU A 364 34.61 -28.28 11.02
CA GLU A 364 34.64 -29.74 10.89
C GLU A 364 35.23 -30.11 9.52
N VAL A 365 36.12 -31.11 9.50
CA VAL A 365 36.60 -31.69 8.24
C VAL A 365 35.44 -32.51 7.65
N ASN A 366 35.09 -32.27 6.39
CA ASN A 366 34.09 -33.10 5.73
C ASN A 366 34.63 -34.54 5.68
N GLN A 367 33.89 -35.49 6.26
CA GLN A 367 34.33 -36.88 6.38
C GLN A 367 34.79 -37.45 5.04
N LYS A 368 35.93 -38.15 5.06
CA LYS A 368 36.39 -38.97 3.94
C LYS A 368 35.35 -40.07 3.69
N MET A 369 34.58 -39.96 2.62
CA MET A 369 33.58 -40.99 2.29
C MET A 369 34.24 -42.12 1.52
N MET A 370 33.88 -43.37 1.83
CA MET A 370 34.25 -44.51 0.99
C MET A 370 33.48 -44.41 -0.34
N LYS A 371 34.16 -44.64 -1.46
CA LYS A 371 33.50 -44.69 -2.78
C LYS A 371 32.33 -45.69 -2.81
N SER A 372 32.44 -46.83 -2.13
CA SER A 372 31.37 -47.84 -2.04
C SER A 372 30.12 -47.31 -1.32
N THR A 373 30.30 -46.59 -0.21
CA THR A 373 29.20 -45.95 0.52
C THR A 373 28.57 -44.85 -0.31
N LEU A 374 29.37 -43.99 -0.95
CA LEU A 374 28.85 -42.94 -1.83
C LEU A 374 28.06 -43.52 -3.00
N ILE A 375 28.57 -44.58 -3.64
CA ILE A 375 27.88 -45.28 -4.72
C ILE A 375 26.57 -45.90 -4.20
N LYS A 376 26.57 -46.52 -3.02
CA LYS A 376 25.37 -47.11 -2.42
C LYS A 376 24.31 -46.05 -2.09
N ASP A 377 24.72 -44.91 -1.55
CA ASP A 377 23.83 -43.78 -1.25
C ASP A 377 23.26 -43.18 -2.56
N LEU A 378 24.10 -43.03 -3.60
CA LEU A 378 23.67 -42.59 -4.92
C LEU A 378 22.70 -43.60 -5.58
N TYR A 379 22.93 -44.90 -5.47
CA TYR A 379 21.99 -45.92 -5.95
C TYR A 379 20.66 -45.87 -5.19
N GLY A 380 20.70 -45.71 -3.86
CA GLY A 380 19.50 -45.54 -3.05
C GLY A 380 18.69 -44.30 -3.42
N GLU A 381 19.37 -43.19 -3.67
CA GLU A 381 18.73 -41.93 -4.08
C GLU A 381 18.19 -42.02 -5.52
N ILE A 382 18.91 -42.68 -6.43
CA ILE A 382 18.43 -42.97 -7.78
C ILE A 382 17.18 -43.86 -7.73
N ASP A 383 17.12 -44.87 -6.87
CA ASP A 383 15.94 -45.75 -6.75
C ASP A 383 14.75 -45.01 -6.12
N ARG A 384 14.99 -44.17 -5.10
CA ARG A 384 13.97 -43.29 -4.52
C ARG A 384 13.40 -42.32 -5.55
N LEU A 385 14.26 -41.65 -6.32
CA LEU A 385 13.86 -40.73 -7.38
C LEU A 385 13.16 -41.45 -8.53
N LYS A 386 13.61 -42.64 -8.92
CA LYS A 386 12.91 -43.48 -9.89
C LYS A 386 11.51 -43.87 -9.40
N ALA A 387 11.36 -44.21 -8.11
CA ALA A 387 10.07 -44.52 -7.52
C ALA A 387 9.14 -43.29 -7.48
N GLU A 388 9.65 -42.11 -7.11
CA GLU A 388 8.89 -40.86 -7.17
C GLU A 388 8.47 -40.50 -8.61
N VAL A 389 9.36 -40.64 -9.58
CA VAL A 389 9.07 -40.40 -11.00
C VAL A 389 8.09 -41.44 -11.55
N TYR A 390 8.21 -42.71 -11.15
CA TYR A 390 7.29 -43.78 -11.54
C TYR A 390 5.88 -43.53 -10.98
N ALA A 391 5.77 -43.17 -9.69
CA ALA A 391 4.51 -42.81 -9.04
C ALA A 391 3.87 -41.57 -9.69
N ALA A 392 4.68 -40.57 -10.05
CA ALA A 392 4.20 -39.39 -10.78
C ALA A 392 3.74 -39.72 -12.21
N ARG A 393 4.34 -40.71 -12.88
CA ARG A 393 3.98 -41.14 -14.25
C ARG A 393 2.71 -41.98 -14.31
N GLU A 394 2.51 -42.92 -13.39
CA GLU A 394 1.32 -43.81 -13.38
C GLU A 394 0.07 -43.12 -12.81
N LYS A 395 0.18 -41.93 -12.20
CA LYS A 395 -0.95 -41.20 -11.58
C LYS A 395 -1.75 -42.02 -10.54
N VAL A 396 -1.19 -43.12 -10.03
CA VAL A 396 -1.79 -43.91 -8.95
C VAL A 396 -1.12 -43.50 -7.63
N GLY A 397 -1.80 -42.63 -6.90
CA GLY A 397 -1.82 -42.45 -5.44
C GLY A 397 -0.54 -42.63 -4.60
N VAL A 398 -0.31 -41.66 -3.71
CA VAL A 398 0.66 -41.74 -2.61
C VAL A 398 0.30 -42.89 -1.66
N TYR A 399 1.27 -43.74 -1.30
CA TYR A 399 1.07 -44.82 -0.31
C TYR A 399 0.88 -44.24 1.10
N ILE A 400 -0.30 -44.44 1.70
CA ILE A 400 -0.66 -43.97 3.05
C ILE A 400 -0.93 -45.19 3.96
N PRO A 401 -0.33 -45.25 5.17
CA PRO A 401 -0.60 -46.31 6.15
C PRO A 401 -2.07 -46.42 6.58
N LYS A 402 -2.55 -47.64 6.83
CA LYS A 402 -3.99 -47.98 6.99
C LYS A 402 -4.71 -47.25 8.13
N ASP A 403 -4.05 -47.05 9.27
CA ASP A 403 -4.65 -46.34 10.42
C ASP A 403 -4.82 -44.85 10.14
N ARG A 404 -3.84 -44.25 9.45
CA ARG A 404 -3.88 -42.85 9.03
C ARG A 404 -4.95 -42.63 7.96
N TYR A 405 -5.11 -43.58 7.03
CA TYR A 405 -6.19 -43.55 6.05
C TYR A 405 -7.57 -43.58 6.73
N GLN A 406 -7.80 -44.41 7.76
CA GLN A 406 -9.09 -44.45 8.46
C GLN A 406 -9.40 -43.16 9.22
N GLN A 407 -8.39 -42.55 9.85
CA GLN A 407 -8.55 -41.27 10.54
C GLN A 407 -8.88 -40.14 9.55
N GLU A 408 -8.11 -40.01 8.48
CA GLU A 408 -8.34 -39.01 7.42
C GLU A 408 -9.71 -39.22 6.76
N GLU A 409 -10.16 -40.48 6.59
CA GLU A 409 -11.47 -40.77 5.99
C GLU A 409 -12.65 -40.45 6.92
N ASN A 410 -12.49 -40.60 8.23
CA ASN A 410 -13.49 -40.17 9.23
C ASN A 410 -13.57 -38.64 9.31
N GLU A 411 -12.42 -37.95 9.29
CA GLU A 411 -12.37 -36.48 9.25
C GLU A 411 -12.97 -35.93 7.96
N ARG A 412 -12.67 -36.57 6.81
CA ARG A 412 -13.26 -36.21 5.51
C ARG A 412 -14.77 -36.40 5.50
N LYS A 413 -15.30 -37.46 6.12
CA LYS A 413 -16.75 -37.67 6.27
C LYS A 413 -17.40 -36.58 7.12
N ALA A 414 -16.83 -36.27 8.29
CA ALA A 414 -17.35 -35.22 9.16
C ALA A 414 -17.34 -33.83 8.50
N MET A 415 -16.28 -33.55 7.73
CA MET A 415 -16.16 -32.30 6.98
C MET A 415 -17.12 -32.25 5.79
N ALA A 416 -17.37 -33.38 5.12
CA ALA A 416 -18.38 -33.49 4.06
C ALA A 416 -19.81 -33.25 4.60
N ASP A 417 -20.15 -33.81 5.76
CA ASP A 417 -21.46 -33.60 6.40
C ASP A 417 -21.66 -32.12 6.80
N GLN A 418 -20.60 -31.44 7.28
CA GLN A 418 -20.63 -30.00 7.57
C GLN A 418 -20.79 -29.15 6.31
N ILE A 419 -20.08 -29.50 5.23
CA ILE A 419 -20.21 -28.81 3.94
C ILE A 419 -21.62 -29.00 3.39
N GLU A 420 -22.20 -30.20 3.49
CA GLU A 420 -23.57 -30.47 3.04
C GLU A 420 -24.60 -29.65 3.86
N GLN A 421 -24.46 -29.56 5.18
CA GLN A 421 -25.31 -28.71 6.02
C GLN A 421 -25.19 -27.22 5.66
N MET A 422 -23.96 -26.72 5.48
CA MET A 422 -23.74 -25.33 5.09
C MET A 422 -24.27 -25.05 3.68
N THR A 423 -24.11 -25.99 2.75
CA THR A 423 -24.64 -25.88 1.38
C THR A 423 -26.15 -25.83 1.39
N THR A 424 -26.80 -26.70 2.17
CA THR A 424 -28.27 -26.69 2.35
C THR A 424 -28.77 -25.37 2.95
N SER A 425 -28.04 -24.80 3.92
CA SER A 425 -28.38 -23.49 4.50
C SER A 425 -28.15 -22.33 3.52
N LEU A 426 -27.08 -22.38 2.72
CA LEU A 426 -26.80 -21.38 1.69
C LEU A 426 -27.85 -21.43 0.59
N GLU A 427 -28.27 -22.62 0.15
CA GLU A 427 -29.35 -22.80 -0.82
C GLU A 427 -30.70 -22.29 -0.27
N ALA A 428 -31.01 -22.55 1.00
CA ALA A 428 -32.21 -22.01 1.64
C ALA A 428 -32.20 -20.47 1.71
N ASN A 429 -31.07 -19.87 2.09
CA ASN A 429 -30.90 -18.42 2.13
C ASN A 429 -30.94 -17.80 0.72
N GLN A 430 -30.28 -18.44 -0.26
CA GLN A 430 -30.31 -17.98 -1.64
C GLN A 430 -31.73 -18.03 -2.21
N LYS A 431 -32.50 -19.08 -1.89
CA LYS A 431 -33.92 -19.16 -2.27
C LYS A 431 -34.74 -18.04 -1.62
N GLN A 432 -34.54 -17.73 -0.34
CA GLN A 432 -35.21 -16.61 0.31
C GLN A 432 -34.84 -15.25 -0.31
N ILE A 433 -33.58 -15.04 -0.67
CA ILE A 433 -33.12 -13.82 -1.35
C ILE A 433 -33.76 -13.72 -2.73
N ASN A 434 -33.80 -14.81 -3.49
CA ASN A 434 -34.44 -14.85 -4.80
C ASN A 434 -35.95 -14.57 -4.70
N ASP A 435 -36.65 -15.19 -3.74
CA ASP A 435 -38.09 -14.96 -3.50
C ASP A 435 -38.37 -13.50 -3.08
N LEU A 436 -37.46 -12.86 -2.34
CA LEU A 436 -37.56 -11.45 -1.95
C LEU A 436 -37.27 -10.51 -3.12
N GLN A 437 -36.26 -10.83 -3.95
CA GLN A 437 -35.97 -10.08 -5.18
C GLN A 437 -37.14 -10.16 -6.16
N GLU A 438 -37.71 -11.34 -6.38
CA GLU A 438 -38.84 -11.52 -7.30
C GLU A 438 -40.09 -10.76 -6.81
N LYS A 439 -40.33 -10.73 -5.49
CA LYS A 439 -41.38 -9.88 -4.89
C LYS A 439 -41.09 -8.39 -5.05
N TYR A 440 -39.85 -7.96 -4.83
CA TYR A 440 -39.46 -6.56 -4.99
C TYR A 440 -39.61 -6.09 -6.44
N ASP A 441 -39.15 -6.90 -7.39
CA ASP A 441 -39.25 -6.62 -8.83
C ASP A 441 -40.72 -6.60 -9.28
N SER A 442 -41.54 -7.53 -8.79
CA SER A 442 -42.98 -7.56 -9.03
C SER A 442 -43.68 -6.30 -8.48
N GLU A 443 -43.31 -5.84 -7.28
CA GLU A 443 -43.89 -4.63 -6.67
C GLU A 443 -43.43 -3.36 -7.40
N LEU A 444 -42.17 -3.31 -7.84
CA LEU A 444 -41.62 -2.21 -8.64
C LEU A 444 -42.33 -2.11 -9.99
N GLN A 445 -42.54 -3.24 -10.69
CA GLN A 445 -43.34 -3.28 -11.91
C GLN A 445 -44.79 -2.86 -11.65
N HIS A 446 -45.40 -3.34 -10.56
CA HIS A 446 -46.77 -2.97 -10.22
C HIS A 446 -46.91 -1.47 -9.96
N SER A 447 -45.96 -0.86 -9.24
CA SER A 447 -45.91 0.58 -8.98
C SER A 447 -45.71 1.40 -10.26
N ALA A 448 -44.83 0.95 -11.16
CA ALA A 448 -44.60 1.59 -12.45
C ALA A 448 -45.83 1.52 -13.36
N ASP A 449 -46.51 0.37 -13.41
CA ASP A 449 -47.75 0.18 -14.16
C ASP A 449 -48.91 0.99 -13.56
N LEU A 450 -49.00 1.07 -12.23
CA LEU A 450 -49.98 1.90 -11.54
C LEU A 450 -49.75 3.38 -11.84
N SER A 451 -48.49 3.82 -11.85
CA SER A 451 -48.13 5.22 -12.18
C SER A 451 -48.45 5.56 -13.64
N LYS A 452 -48.15 4.66 -14.59
CA LYS A 452 -48.54 4.85 -15.99
C LYS A 452 -50.05 4.87 -16.17
N LYS A 453 -50.78 3.97 -15.49
CA LYS A 453 -52.25 3.96 -15.50
C LYS A 453 -52.80 5.24 -14.89
N LEU A 454 -52.26 5.70 -13.77
CA LEU A 454 -52.65 6.94 -13.10
C LEU A 454 -52.48 8.13 -14.03
N GLU A 455 -51.29 8.31 -14.61
CA GLU A 455 -50.99 9.41 -15.55
C GLU A 455 -51.89 9.36 -16.79
N ALA A 456 -52.17 8.16 -17.31
CA ALA A 456 -53.10 7.97 -18.42
C ALA A 456 -54.55 8.32 -18.03
N THR A 457 -55.02 7.90 -16.85
CA THR A 457 -56.35 8.27 -16.33
C THR A 457 -56.45 9.75 -16.01
N GLU A 458 -55.41 10.40 -15.49
CA GLU A 458 -55.40 11.84 -15.22
C GLU A 458 -55.46 12.64 -16.51
N LYS A 459 -54.66 12.29 -17.52
CA LYS A 459 -54.73 12.92 -18.85
C LYS A 459 -56.08 12.68 -19.52
N CYS A 460 -56.62 11.45 -19.42
CA CYS A 460 -57.93 11.13 -19.98
C CYS A 460 -59.06 11.84 -19.21
N LEU A 461 -58.95 11.99 -17.89
CA LEU A 461 -59.91 12.71 -17.05
C LEU A 461 -59.87 14.21 -17.35
N ASP A 462 -58.70 14.80 -17.48
CA ASP A 462 -58.56 16.23 -17.82
C ASP A 462 -59.06 16.51 -19.24
N HIS A 463 -58.73 15.63 -20.19
CA HIS A 463 -59.27 15.71 -21.55
C HIS A 463 -60.80 15.55 -21.59
N THR A 464 -61.35 14.55 -20.90
CA THR A 464 -62.81 14.32 -20.86
C THR A 464 -63.54 15.39 -20.07
N SER A 465 -62.94 15.96 -19.02
CA SER A 465 -63.49 17.09 -18.26
C SER A 465 -63.54 18.36 -19.11
N ASN A 466 -62.45 18.69 -19.81
CA ASN A 466 -62.38 19.82 -20.72
C ASN A 466 -63.36 19.67 -21.89
N LEU A 467 -63.44 18.47 -22.49
CA LEU A 467 -64.38 18.15 -23.56
C LEU A 467 -65.83 18.17 -23.07
N LEU A 468 -66.12 17.66 -21.88
CA LEU A 468 -67.45 17.73 -21.25
C LEU A 468 -67.86 19.18 -20.98
N SER A 469 -66.94 20.03 -20.54
CA SER A 469 -67.18 21.45 -20.31
C SER A 469 -67.51 22.18 -21.62
N THR A 470 -66.71 21.98 -22.67
CA THR A 470 -66.96 22.59 -23.99
C THR A 470 -68.24 22.06 -24.63
N THR A 471 -68.47 20.74 -24.62
CA THR A 471 -69.70 20.15 -25.19
C THR A 471 -70.95 20.55 -24.42
N LYS A 472 -70.88 20.77 -23.10
CA LYS A 472 -72.00 21.34 -22.33
C LYS A 472 -72.31 22.78 -22.74
N GLU A 473 -71.28 23.60 -22.94
CA GLU A 473 -71.44 25.01 -23.36
C GLU A 473 -72.02 25.09 -24.78
N ASP A 474 -71.46 24.31 -25.72
CA ASP A 474 -71.92 24.24 -27.10
C ASP A 474 -73.36 23.71 -27.20
N LEU A 475 -73.71 22.69 -26.41
CA LEU A 475 -75.08 22.16 -26.34
C LEU A 475 -76.05 23.23 -25.81
N LYS A 476 -75.66 23.98 -24.77
CA LYS A 476 -76.49 25.04 -24.18
C LYS A 476 -76.72 26.19 -25.17
N GLN A 477 -75.68 26.58 -25.92
CA GLN A 477 -75.77 27.60 -26.97
C GLN A 477 -76.61 27.12 -28.16
N ALA A 478 -76.43 25.88 -28.62
CA ALA A 478 -77.21 25.31 -29.71
C ALA A 478 -78.69 25.19 -29.35
N GLN A 479 -79.02 24.76 -28.12
CA GLN A 479 -80.40 24.69 -27.63
C GLN A 479 -81.07 26.06 -27.53
N TYR A 480 -80.32 27.11 -27.15
CA TYR A 480 -80.83 28.48 -27.11
C TYR A 480 -81.13 29.02 -28.51
N ASN A 481 -80.17 28.88 -29.44
CA ASN A 481 -80.31 29.31 -30.83
C ASN A 481 -81.46 28.59 -31.56
N LEU A 482 -81.69 27.31 -31.25
CA LEU A 482 -82.81 26.55 -31.83
C LEU A 482 -84.16 27.15 -31.41
N LYS A 483 -84.33 27.45 -30.12
CA LYS A 483 -85.55 28.07 -29.59
C LYS A 483 -85.81 29.46 -30.16
N GLU A 484 -84.76 30.28 -30.34
CA GLU A 484 -84.86 31.62 -30.95
C GLU A 484 -85.37 31.53 -32.41
N LYS A 485 -84.82 30.58 -33.19
CA LYS A 485 -85.23 30.39 -34.59
C LYS A 485 -86.64 29.83 -34.73
N ASP A 486 -87.03 28.86 -33.90
CA ASP A 486 -88.39 28.30 -33.91
C ASP A 486 -89.46 29.38 -33.61
N TYR A 487 -89.15 30.32 -32.72
CA TYR A 487 -90.02 31.47 -32.40
C TYR A 487 -90.24 32.39 -33.62
N ILE A 488 -89.15 32.83 -34.26
CA ILE A 488 -89.20 33.74 -35.43
C ILE A 488 -90.02 33.13 -36.59
N ILE A 489 -89.77 31.84 -36.89
CA ILE A 489 -90.48 31.14 -37.97
C ILE A 489 -91.98 31.05 -37.69
N SER A 490 -92.37 30.87 -36.42
CA SER A 490 -93.78 30.76 -36.03
C SER A 490 -94.55 32.08 -36.21
N GLU A 491 -93.92 33.23 -35.95
CA GLU A 491 -94.54 34.56 -36.08
C GLU A 491 -94.59 35.05 -37.54
N GLN A 492 -93.53 34.83 -38.32
CA GLN A 492 -93.52 35.21 -39.74
C GLN A 492 -94.62 34.47 -40.55
N ARG A 493 -94.87 33.19 -40.23
CA ARG A 493 -95.95 32.40 -40.84
C ARG A 493 -97.36 32.94 -40.57
N LYS A 494 -97.60 33.62 -39.45
CA LYS A 494 -98.92 34.20 -39.12
C LYS A 494 -99.20 35.44 -39.99
N ALA A 495 -98.21 36.30 -40.19
CA ALA A 495 -98.36 37.52 -40.99
C ALA A 495 -98.46 37.26 -42.50
N GLU A 496 -97.69 36.30 -43.02
CA GLU A 496 -97.70 35.96 -44.46
C GLU A 496 -99.09 35.46 -44.92
N ASN A 497 -99.76 34.65 -44.11
CA ASN A 497 -101.11 34.16 -44.41
C ASN A 497 -102.17 35.28 -44.46
N ALA A 498 -101.98 36.39 -43.73
CA ALA A 498 -102.94 37.50 -43.67
C ALA A 498 -102.80 38.49 -44.85
N LEU A 499 -101.57 38.74 -45.31
CA LEU A 499 -101.28 39.68 -46.42
C LEU A 499 -101.74 39.15 -47.79
N ILE A 500 -101.67 37.83 -48.01
CA ILE A 500 -102.07 37.19 -49.28
C ILE A 500 -103.57 37.36 -49.56
N GLN A 501 -104.42 37.41 -48.52
CA GLN A 501 -105.87 37.63 -48.68
C GLN A 501 -106.22 39.05 -49.17
N GLN A 502 -105.50 40.08 -48.73
CA GLN A 502 -105.85 41.50 -49.01
C GLN A 502 -105.38 41.98 -50.39
N ALA A 503 -104.24 41.48 -50.88
CA ALA A 503 -103.66 41.87 -52.16
C ALA A 503 -104.52 41.45 -53.37
N CYS A 504 -105.38 40.43 -53.23
CA CYS A 504 -106.26 39.97 -54.30
C CYS A 504 -107.41 40.94 -54.63
N LEU A 505 -107.83 41.82 -53.69
CA LEU A 505 -108.94 42.76 -53.88
C LEU A 505 -108.51 44.06 -54.59
N LEU A 506 -107.39 44.68 -54.17
CA LEU A 506 -106.98 46.03 -54.61
C LEU A 506 -106.64 46.14 -56.11
N ARG A 507 -106.19 45.04 -56.73
CA ARG A 507 -105.79 45.03 -58.14
C ARG A 507 -106.98 45.27 -59.10
N SER A 508 -108.20 44.99 -58.67
CA SER A 508 -109.40 45.14 -59.50
C SER A 508 -109.86 46.59 -59.68
N ASP A 509 -109.55 47.50 -58.75
CA ASP A 509 -110.12 48.86 -58.73
C ASP A 509 -109.26 49.91 -59.47
N LEU A 510 -107.94 49.70 -59.52
CA LEU A 510 -106.99 50.67 -60.08
C LEU A 510 -107.10 50.84 -61.60
N GLU A 511 -107.53 49.80 -62.34
CA GLU A 511 -107.63 49.84 -63.81
C GLU A 511 -108.74 50.77 -64.33
N LYS A 512 -109.65 51.25 -63.47
CA LYS A 512 -110.80 52.09 -63.85
C LYS A 512 -110.50 53.60 -63.86
N SER A 513 -109.68 54.09 -62.92
CA SER A 513 -109.51 55.54 -62.66
C SER A 513 -108.62 56.26 -63.69
N ASN A 514 -107.72 55.56 -64.39
CA ASN A 514 -106.71 56.18 -65.24
C ASN A 514 -107.26 56.85 -66.53
N ARG A 515 -108.53 56.62 -66.90
CA ARG A 515 -109.12 57.21 -68.13
C ARG A 515 -109.63 58.64 -67.97
N GLU A 516 -109.89 59.12 -66.76
CA GLU A 516 -110.59 60.41 -66.53
C GLU A 516 -109.64 61.63 -66.50
N ASN A 517 -108.34 61.44 -66.25
CA ASN A 517 -107.36 62.56 -66.11
C ASN A 517 -106.98 63.27 -67.43
N ALA A 518 -107.29 62.70 -68.60
CA ALA A 518 -106.83 63.25 -69.88
C ALA A 518 -107.45 64.62 -70.24
N ALA A 519 -108.66 64.94 -69.76
CA ALA A 519 -109.39 66.16 -70.13
C ALA A 519 -108.88 67.44 -69.42
N LEU A 520 -108.18 67.33 -68.28
CA LEU A 520 -107.64 68.47 -67.52
C LEU A 520 -106.51 69.19 -68.27
N TYR A 521 -105.78 68.46 -69.13
CA TYR A 521 -104.56 68.96 -69.77
C TYR A 521 -104.79 70.05 -70.84
N SER A 522 -105.96 70.11 -71.50
CA SER A 522 -106.20 71.10 -72.58
C SER A 522 -106.33 72.56 -72.09
N LYS A 523 -106.66 72.80 -70.82
CA LYS A 523 -106.77 74.16 -70.25
C LYS A 523 -105.42 74.79 -69.93
N ILE A 524 -104.41 73.96 -69.62
CA ILE A 524 -103.06 74.37 -69.21
C ILE A 524 -102.33 75.09 -70.36
N ALA A 525 -102.52 74.62 -71.60
CA ALA A 525 -101.83 75.12 -72.80
C ALA A 525 -102.00 76.62 -73.09
N ARG A 526 -103.06 77.27 -72.58
CA ARG A 526 -103.37 78.67 -72.91
C ARG A 526 -102.65 79.68 -71.98
N GLY A 527 -102.39 79.30 -70.73
CA GLY A 527 -101.52 80.06 -69.81
C GLY A 527 -100.02 79.90 -70.14
N ASP A 528 -99.65 78.76 -70.74
CA ASP A 528 -98.26 78.41 -71.02
C ASP A 528 -97.56 79.39 -71.98
N LYS A 529 -98.28 80.00 -72.93
CA LYS A 529 -97.66 80.89 -73.94
C LYS A 529 -97.18 82.22 -73.37
N LEU A 530 -97.90 82.80 -72.40
CA LEU A 530 -97.48 84.02 -71.70
C LEU A 530 -96.38 83.69 -70.66
N ASN A 531 -96.49 82.54 -70.00
CA ASN A 531 -95.45 82.01 -69.09
C ASN A 531 -94.13 81.68 -69.80
N ALA A 532 -94.16 81.25 -71.07
CA ALA A 532 -92.96 80.87 -71.82
C ALA A 532 -92.01 82.06 -72.04
N ALA A 533 -92.56 83.25 -72.31
CA ALA A 533 -91.78 84.47 -72.50
C ALA A 533 -91.11 84.92 -71.18
N ASN A 534 -91.84 84.92 -70.06
CA ASN A 534 -91.29 85.23 -68.73
C ASN A 534 -90.30 84.14 -68.25
N ARG A 535 -90.49 82.87 -68.61
CA ARG A 535 -89.57 81.76 -68.28
C ARG A 535 -88.22 81.85 -68.98
N SER A 536 -88.16 82.31 -70.23
CA SER A 536 -86.90 82.30 -70.98
C SER A 536 -85.80 83.13 -70.31
N VAL A 537 -86.17 84.27 -69.72
CA VAL A 537 -85.24 85.19 -69.03
C VAL A 537 -84.83 84.61 -67.66
N VAL A 538 -85.75 83.97 -66.95
CA VAL A 538 -85.47 83.28 -65.67
C VAL A 538 -84.54 82.08 -65.88
N ASN A 539 -84.79 81.28 -66.92
CA ASN A 539 -84.07 80.03 -67.16
C ASN A 539 -82.60 80.23 -67.53
N SER A 540 -82.25 81.28 -68.29
CA SER A 540 -80.86 81.54 -68.67
C SER A 540 -80.00 81.93 -67.47
N PHE A 541 -80.53 82.75 -66.56
CA PHE A 541 -79.83 83.14 -65.33
C PHE A 541 -79.72 81.97 -64.34
N GLN A 542 -80.78 81.17 -64.20
CA GLN A 542 -80.79 79.99 -63.36
C GLN A 542 -79.75 78.94 -63.82
N ALA A 543 -79.63 78.70 -65.13
CA ALA A 543 -78.71 77.69 -65.67
C ALA A 543 -77.24 78.05 -65.41
N ASP A 544 -76.85 79.32 -65.62
CA ASP A 544 -75.47 79.76 -65.44
C ASP A 544 -75.05 79.75 -63.95
N LEU A 545 -75.96 80.18 -63.06
CA LEU A 545 -75.73 80.13 -61.61
C LEU A 545 -75.65 78.68 -61.08
N ALA A 546 -76.54 77.80 -61.55
CA ALA A 546 -76.52 76.39 -61.17
C ALA A 546 -75.22 75.70 -61.62
N SER A 547 -74.72 75.98 -62.83
CA SER A 547 -73.47 75.40 -63.34
C SER A 547 -72.26 75.78 -62.47
N LYS A 548 -72.14 77.06 -62.06
CA LYS A 548 -71.01 77.50 -61.23
C LYS A 548 -71.08 76.96 -59.80
N LEU A 549 -72.29 76.82 -59.25
CA LEU A 549 -72.50 76.20 -57.94
C LEU A 549 -72.17 74.70 -57.95
N ASP A 550 -72.52 73.99 -59.02
CA ASP A 550 -72.26 72.56 -59.16
C ASP A 550 -70.74 72.26 -59.21
N ILE A 551 -69.97 73.03 -59.98
CA ILE A 551 -68.51 72.87 -60.07
C ILE A 551 -67.83 73.13 -58.72
N LEU A 552 -68.25 74.17 -57.99
CA LEU A 552 -67.71 74.50 -56.67
C LEU A 552 -68.05 73.43 -55.63
N SER A 553 -69.32 73.00 -55.59
CA SER A 553 -69.79 71.93 -54.68
C SER A 553 -69.03 70.63 -54.93
N THR A 554 -68.86 70.24 -56.20
CA THR A 554 -68.19 69.01 -56.57
C THR A 554 -66.71 69.04 -56.20
N THR A 555 -66.00 70.14 -56.49
CA THR A 555 -64.56 70.28 -56.19
C THR A 555 -64.32 70.23 -54.67
N LEU A 556 -65.16 70.92 -53.90
CA LEU A 556 -65.06 70.94 -52.44
C LEU A 556 -65.37 69.56 -51.84
N ALA A 557 -66.40 68.87 -52.33
CA ALA A 557 -66.73 67.51 -51.90
C ALA A 557 -65.57 66.53 -52.16
N THR A 558 -64.92 66.61 -53.34
CA THR A 558 -63.74 65.78 -53.63
C THR A 558 -62.54 66.11 -52.74
N SER A 559 -62.29 67.39 -52.46
CA SER A 559 -61.18 67.81 -51.58
C SER A 559 -61.40 67.30 -50.14
N ILE A 560 -62.63 67.43 -49.62
CA ILE A 560 -63.00 66.95 -48.29
C ILE A 560 -62.92 65.41 -48.22
N ASP A 561 -63.41 64.71 -49.24
CA ASP A 561 -63.33 63.24 -49.29
C ASP A 561 -61.86 62.75 -49.32
N GLN A 562 -60.99 63.41 -50.08
CA GLN A 562 -59.57 63.06 -50.13
C GLN A 562 -58.84 63.37 -48.82
N GLN A 563 -59.13 64.50 -48.18
CA GLN A 563 -58.58 64.84 -46.86
C GLN A 563 -59.06 63.85 -45.79
N ASN A 564 -60.35 63.48 -45.79
CA ASN A 564 -60.90 62.46 -44.88
C ASN A 564 -60.24 61.09 -45.06
N LYS A 565 -59.97 60.67 -46.29
CA LYS A 565 -59.24 59.42 -46.58
C LYS A 565 -57.81 59.44 -46.05
N HIS A 566 -57.10 60.55 -46.21
CA HIS A 566 -55.74 60.70 -45.66
C HIS A 566 -55.73 60.67 -44.14
N LEU A 567 -56.62 61.42 -43.49
CA LEU A 567 -56.74 61.46 -42.02
C LEU A 567 -57.05 60.08 -41.44
N LYS A 568 -57.99 59.34 -42.05
CA LYS A 568 -58.34 57.97 -41.65
C LYS A 568 -57.18 56.97 -41.87
N SER A 569 -56.36 57.19 -42.89
CA SER A 569 -55.15 56.38 -43.12
C SER A 569 -54.09 56.61 -42.05
N VAL A 570 -53.90 57.85 -41.61
CA VAL A 570 -52.98 58.20 -40.50
C VAL A 570 -53.49 57.59 -39.19
N GLU A 571 -54.79 57.70 -38.89
CA GLU A 571 -55.40 57.08 -37.71
C GLU A 571 -55.16 55.55 -37.68
N ASN A 572 -55.40 54.87 -38.80
CA ASN A 572 -55.18 53.43 -38.93
C ASN A 572 -53.70 53.04 -38.76
N LEU A 573 -52.77 53.83 -39.32
CA LEU A 573 -51.33 53.60 -39.17
C LEU A 573 -50.89 53.76 -37.71
N CYS A 574 -51.37 54.81 -37.02
CA CYS A 574 -51.15 55.02 -35.60
C CYS A 574 -51.66 53.84 -34.76
N LYS A 575 -52.88 53.38 -35.00
CA LYS A 575 -53.47 52.24 -34.30
C LYS A 575 -52.67 50.95 -34.53
N SER A 576 -52.31 50.65 -35.79
CA SER A 576 -51.48 49.50 -36.12
C SER A 576 -50.09 49.58 -35.48
N CYS A 577 -49.50 50.77 -35.40
CA CYS A 577 -48.20 51.00 -34.77
C CYS A 577 -48.27 50.68 -33.26
N VAL A 578 -49.28 51.23 -32.55
CA VAL A 578 -49.51 50.95 -31.12
C VAL A 578 -49.76 49.47 -30.88
N ASP A 579 -50.61 48.81 -31.66
CA ASP A 579 -50.90 47.38 -31.50
C ASP A 579 -49.64 46.51 -31.69
N SER A 580 -48.79 46.87 -32.67
CA SER A 580 -47.52 46.17 -32.92
C SER A 580 -46.52 46.38 -31.78
N HIS A 581 -46.42 47.61 -31.25
CA HIS A 581 -45.58 47.91 -30.09
C HIS A 581 -46.08 47.21 -28.83
N ASP A 582 -47.38 47.14 -28.59
CA ASP A 582 -47.99 46.44 -27.46
C ASP A 582 -47.70 44.93 -27.50
N THR A 583 -47.81 44.33 -28.70
CA THR A 583 -47.48 42.92 -28.92
C THR A 583 -45.99 42.64 -28.71
N ALA A 584 -45.10 43.47 -29.27
CA ALA A 584 -43.65 43.33 -29.12
C ALA A 584 -43.21 43.52 -27.65
N THR A 585 -43.83 44.48 -26.95
CA THR A 585 -43.63 44.75 -25.53
C THR A 585 -44.06 43.56 -24.69
N SER A 586 -45.25 42.99 -24.94
CA SER A 586 -45.73 41.80 -24.24
C SER A 586 -44.77 40.61 -24.40
N GLU A 587 -44.25 40.39 -25.61
CA GLU A 587 -43.25 39.35 -25.87
C GLU A 587 -41.91 39.60 -25.15
N ILE A 588 -41.42 40.85 -25.13
CA ILE A 588 -40.21 41.22 -24.37
C ILE A 588 -40.41 40.97 -22.88
N LYS A 589 -41.56 41.38 -22.31
CA LYS A 589 -41.89 41.14 -20.89
C LYS A 589 -41.91 39.64 -20.56
N LYS A 590 -42.55 38.82 -21.40
CA LYS A 590 -42.54 37.35 -21.23
C LYS A 590 -41.13 36.78 -21.25
N LYS A 591 -40.28 37.22 -22.19
CA LYS A 591 -38.88 36.77 -22.30
C LYS A 591 -38.03 37.21 -21.10
N ILE A 592 -38.20 38.44 -20.60
CA ILE A 592 -37.52 38.92 -19.39
C ILE A 592 -37.89 38.05 -18.19
N LEU A 593 -39.19 37.79 -17.98
CA LEU A 593 -39.67 36.94 -16.88
C LEU A 593 -39.19 35.49 -17.00
N ALA A 594 -39.20 34.92 -18.22
CA ALA A 594 -38.68 33.58 -18.47
C ALA A 594 -37.16 33.50 -18.21
N SER A 595 -36.39 34.51 -18.61
CA SER A 595 -34.95 34.58 -18.33
C SER A 595 -34.66 34.67 -16.84
N LYS A 596 -35.44 35.46 -16.08
CA LYS A 596 -35.35 35.53 -14.62
C LYS A 596 -35.63 34.17 -13.99
N ALA A 597 -36.72 33.51 -14.40
CA ALA A 597 -37.09 32.20 -13.88
C ALA A 597 -36.00 31.14 -14.15
N LEU A 598 -35.42 31.14 -15.36
CA LEU A 598 -34.31 30.24 -15.70
C LEU A 598 -33.07 30.51 -14.84
N TYR A 599 -32.71 31.78 -14.65
CA TYR A 599 -31.58 32.16 -13.78
C TYR A 599 -31.79 31.70 -12.34
N MET A 600 -32.99 31.89 -11.78
CA MET A 600 -33.34 31.41 -10.44
C MET A 600 -33.29 29.88 -10.35
N SER A 601 -33.80 29.17 -11.35
CA SER A 601 -33.74 27.71 -11.40
C SER A 601 -32.29 27.20 -11.47
N HIS A 602 -31.40 27.85 -12.23
CA HIS A 602 -29.99 27.50 -12.26
C HIS A 602 -29.29 27.76 -10.90
N MET A 603 -29.61 28.86 -10.22
CA MET A 603 -29.07 29.15 -8.88
C MET A 603 -29.56 28.13 -7.83
N GLU A 604 -30.81 27.70 -7.91
CA GLU A 604 -31.36 26.65 -7.07
C GLU A 604 -30.68 25.29 -7.34
N ALA A 605 -30.50 24.94 -8.61
CA ALA A 605 -29.78 23.72 -8.99
C ALA A 605 -28.32 23.75 -8.47
N PHE A 606 -27.63 24.89 -8.58
CA PHE A 606 -26.28 25.05 -8.02
C PHE A 606 -26.24 24.88 -6.50
N GLN A 607 -27.20 25.48 -5.77
CA GLN A 607 -27.32 25.29 -4.32
C GLN A 607 -27.55 23.82 -3.96
N ASN A 608 -28.40 23.10 -4.70
CA ASN A 608 -28.67 21.69 -4.45
C ASN A 608 -27.41 20.82 -4.66
N VAL A 609 -26.59 21.12 -5.67
CA VAL A 609 -25.29 20.44 -5.88
C VAL A 609 -24.34 20.69 -4.71
N VAL A 610 -24.29 21.91 -4.18
CA VAL A 610 -23.46 22.27 -3.01
C VAL A 610 -23.93 21.53 -1.76
N LEU A 611 -25.24 21.47 -1.51
CA LEU A 611 -25.82 20.73 -0.38
C LEU A 611 -25.51 19.23 -0.48
N LEU A 612 -25.62 18.65 -1.69
CA LEU A 612 -25.29 17.24 -1.93
C LEU A 612 -23.78 16.99 -1.71
N HIS A 613 -22.91 17.88 -2.20
CA HIS A 613 -21.48 17.78 -1.97
C HIS A 613 -21.14 17.88 -0.48
N LYS A 614 -21.76 18.81 0.27
CA LYS A 614 -21.59 18.92 1.73
C LYS A 614 -22.02 17.63 2.43
N ALA A 615 -23.21 17.10 2.13
CA ALA A 615 -23.72 15.89 2.75
C ALA A 615 -22.78 14.68 2.52
N ASN A 616 -22.36 14.48 1.27
CA ASN A 616 -21.42 13.41 0.91
C ASN A 616 -20.05 13.61 1.56
N SER A 617 -19.49 14.82 1.50
CA SER A 617 -18.20 15.14 2.09
C SER A 617 -18.23 14.94 3.61
N ASN A 618 -19.27 15.41 4.30
CA ASN A 618 -19.37 15.26 5.74
C ASN A 618 -19.54 13.80 6.14
N SER A 619 -20.37 13.02 5.44
CA SER A 619 -20.48 11.57 5.66
C SER A 619 -19.11 10.89 5.51
N THR A 620 -18.36 11.19 4.45
CA THR A 620 -17.04 10.59 4.24
C THR A 620 -16.02 11.00 5.31
N LEU A 621 -16.10 12.22 5.83
CA LEU A 621 -15.23 12.71 6.90
C LEU A 621 -15.57 12.03 8.25
N GLU A 622 -16.86 11.82 8.54
CA GLU A 622 -17.32 11.05 9.69
C GLU A 622 -16.90 9.57 9.58
N ASP A 623 -17.02 8.98 8.39
CA ASP A 623 -16.53 7.63 8.11
C ASP A 623 -15.02 7.50 8.36
N ILE A 624 -14.22 8.48 7.93
CA ILE A 624 -12.77 8.53 8.21
C ILE A 624 -12.49 8.59 9.71
N SER A 625 -13.24 9.41 10.47
CA SER A 625 -13.11 9.50 11.92
C SER A 625 -13.44 8.15 12.59
N SER A 626 -14.56 7.54 12.21
CA SER A 626 -15.00 6.24 12.75
C SER A 626 -14.01 5.11 12.42
N LEU A 627 -13.46 5.10 11.21
CA LEU A 627 -12.47 4.12 10.77
C LEU A 627 -11.15 4.29 11.54
N SER A 628 -10.73 5.53 11.79
CA SER A 628 -9.55 5.83 12.62
C SER A 628 -9.74 5.31 14.05
N ALA A 629 -10.90 5.58 14.66
CA ALA A 629 -11.23 5.08 15.99
C ALA A 629 -11.26 3.54 16.05
N ALA A 630 -11.92 2.89 15.09
CA ALA A 630 -12.00 1.44 14.99
C ALA A 630 -10.61 0.80 14.78
N SER A 631 -9.75 1.43 13.98
CA SER A 631 -8.37 0.97 13.75
C SER A 631 -7.53 1.01 15.02
N CYS A 632 -7.64 2.08 15.81
CA CYS A 632 -6.97 2.18 17.11
C CYS A 632 -7.52 1.18 18.13
N CYS A 633 -8.85 0.97 18.20
CA CYS A 633 -9.44 -0.06 19.06
C CYS A 633 -8.94 -1.46 18.69
N SER A 634 -8.84 -1.76 17.40
CA SER A 634 -8.28 -3.02 16.91
C SER A 634 -6.81 -3.18 17.30
N LEU A 635 -6.03 -2.10 17.23
CA LEU A 635 -4.62 -2.09 17.63
C LEU A 635 -4.45 -2.33 19.14
N ASP A 636 -5.28 -1.69 19.98
CA ASP A 636 -5.31 -1.91 21.44
C ASP A 636 -5.66 -3.37 21.79
N GLN A 637 -6.67 -3.95 21.12
CA GLN A 637 -7.02 -5.36 21.29
C GLN A 637 -5.87 -6.31 20.92
N LEU A 638 -5.16 -6.03 19.81
CA LEU A 638 -3.99 -6.80 19.40
C LEU A 638 -2.85 -6.68 20.42
N LEU A 639 -2.54 -5.47 20.88
CA LEU A 639 -1.49 -5.25 21.87
C LEU A 639 -1.83 -5.90 23.22
N ALA A 640 -3.09 -5.86 23.65
CA ALA A 640 -3.57 -6.54 24.85
C ALA A 640 -3.45 -8.07 24.74
N CYS A 641 -3.76 -8.63 23.56
CA CYS A 641 -3.59 -10.06 23.30
C CYS A 641 -2.12 -10.48 23.39
N VAL A 642 -1.22 -9.72 22.75
CA VAL A 642 0.23 -9.99 22.80
C VAL A 642 0.80 -9.77 24.20
N GLU A 643 0.33 -8.77 24.96
CA GLU A 643 0.68 -8.61 26.38
C GLU A 643 0.29 -9.82 27.22
N GLY A 644 -0.92 -10.36 27.01
CA GLY A 644 -1.38 -11.57 27.69
C GLY A 644 -0.47 -12.77 27.41
N GLU A 645 -0.11 -13.00 26.15
CA GLU A 645 0.81 -14.09 25.76
C GLU A 645 2.22 -13.87 26.29
N ALA A 646 2.76 -12.65 26.18
CA ALA A 646 4.08 -12.30 26.69
C ALA A 646 4.16 -12.50 28.20
N GLN A 647 3.13 -12.07 28.94
CA GLN A 647 3.08 -12.23 30.39
C GLN A 647 3.00 -13.70 30.81
N LYS A 648 2.32 -14.55 30.02
CA LYS A 648 2.35 -16.01 30.21
C LYS A 648 3.75 -16.58 30.00
N ILE A 649 4.43 -16.22 28.90
CA ILE A 649 5.79 -16.68 28.60
C ILE A 649 6.78 -16.22 29.69
N PHE A 650 6.70 -14.97 30.13
CA PHE A 650 7.55 -14.47 31.20
C PHE A 650 7.29 -15.20 32.52
N GLY A 651 6.03 -15.51 32.84
CA GLY A 651 5.68 -16.35 33.99
C GLY A 651 6.25 -17.77 33.89
N ASP A 652 6.18 -18.41 32.72
CA ASP A 652 6.74 -19.73 32.49
C ASP A 652 8.28 -19.73 32.64
N ILE A 653 8.96 -18.69 32.15
CA ILE A 653 10.41 -18.52 32.31
C ILE A 653 10.76 -18.33 33.80
N GLN A 654 9.98 -17.55 34.55
CA GLN A 654 10.21 -17.36 35.98
C GLN A 654 10.07 -18.66 36.77
N ASN A 655 9.06 -19.47 36.46
CA ASN A 655 8.88 -20.79 37.06
C ASN A 655 10.06 -21.71 36.72
N LEU A 656 10.49 -21.75 35.45
CA LEU A 656 11.64 -22.56 35.03
C LEU A 656 12.95 -22.13 35.70
N LEU A 657 13.16 -20.82 35.89
CA LEU A 657 14.32 -20.30 36.62
C LEU A 657 14.28 -20.70 38.11
N ALA A 658 13.09 -20.70 38.72
CA ALA A 658 12.91 -21.16 40.09
C ALA A 658 13.20 -22.67 40.24
N ASP A 659 12.75 -23.48 39.29
CA ASP A 659 13.04 -24.93 39.26
C ASP A 659 14.53 -25.20 39.08
N HIS A 660 15.19 -24.54 38.12
CA HIS A 660 16.64 -24.66 37.92
C HIS A 660 17.44 -24.25 39.15
N ARG A 661 17.01 -23.19 39.84
CA ARG A 661 17.62 -22.74 41.09
C ARG A 661 17.55 -23.84 42.15
N SER A 662 16.39 -24.49 42.29
CA SER A 662 16.22 -25.59 43.24
C SER A 662 17.08 -26.80 42.87
N GLU A 663 17.16 -27.17 41.58
CA GLU A 663 17.93 -28.32 41.10
C GLU A 663 19.45 -28.12 41.29
N VAL A 664 19.96 -26.91 40.99
CA VAL A 664 21.38 -26.56 41.17
C VAL A 664 21.79 -26.57 42.63
N ALA A 665 20.90 -26.12 43.53
CA ALA A 665 21.11 -26.20 44.97
C ALA A 665 21.20 -27.65 45.45
N HIS A 666 20.28 -28.52 44.98
CA HIS A 666 20.28 -29.94 45.30
C HIS A 666 21.56 -30.64 44.80
N PHE A 667 21.93 -30.45 43.54
CA PHE A 667 23.14 -31.03 42.96
C PHE A 667 24.42 -30.62 43.71
N THR A 668 24.51 -29.35 44.11
CA THR A 668 25.66 -28.86 44.89
C THR A 668 25.75 -29.51 46.26
N GLN A 669 24.60 -29.78 46.90
CA GLN A 669 24.54 -30.49 48.16
C GLN A 669 25.05 -31.94 48.00
N GLU A 670 24.64 -32.64 46.95
CA GLU A 670 25.10 -34.01 46.65
C GLU A 670 26.61 -34.07 46.38
N LEU A 671 27.16 -33.13 45.60
CA LEU A 671 28.60 -33.07 45.33
C LEU A 671 29.42 -32.85 46.60
N ARG A 672 28.98 -31.94 47.48
CA ARG A 672 29.65 -31.70 48.77
C ARG A 672 29.65 -32.95 49.64
N GLU A 673 28.53 -33.67 49.67
CA GLU A 673 28.42 -34.92 50.43
C GLU A 673 29.33 -36.01 49.85
N SER A 674 29.42 -36.12 48.52
CA SER A 674 30.35 -37.05 47.87
C SER A 674 31.82 -36.73 48.18
N PHE A 675 32.23 -35.46 48.16
CA PHE A 675 33.59 -35.06 48.53
C PHE A 675 33.88 -35.38 50.00
N ARG A 676 32.91 -35.17 50.89
CA ARG A 676 33.01 -35.48 52.32
C ARG A 676 33.24 -36.98 52.52
N ILE A 677 32.42 -37.83 51.90
CA ILE A 677 32.54 -39.30 51.97
C ILE A 677 33.89 -39.77 51.40
N SER A 678 34.34 -39.20 50.27
CA SER A 678 35.63 -39.55 49.67
C SER A 678 36.81 -39.17 50.56
N LEU A 679 36.74 -38.00 51.21
CA LEU A 679 37.76 -37.55 52.14
C LEU A 679 37.87 -38.47 53.36
N ASP A 680 36.72 -38.83 53.96
CA ASP A 680 36.68 -39.74 55.11
C ASP A 680 37.30 -41.10 54.76
N ARG A 681 36.94 -41.69 53.61
CA ARG A 681 37.53 -42.95 53.13
C ARG A 681 39.04 -42.87 52.90
N THR A 682 39.51 -41.75 52.35
CA THR A 682 40.94 -41.54 52.08
C THR A 682 41.73 -41.42 53.39
N LYS A 683 41.15 -40.75 54.41
CA LYS A 683 41.74 -40.66 55.75
C LYS A 683 41.85 -42.02 56.42
N ASP A 684 40.78 -42.81 56.37
CA ASP A 684 40.76 -44.17 56.93
C ASP A 684 41.84 -45.06 56.28
N MET A 685 41.93 -45.04 54.95
CA MET A 685 42.94 -45.79 54.19
C MET A 685 44.36 -45.32 54.51
N SER A 686 44.57 -44.00 54.62
CA SER A 686 45.88 -43.44 54.94
C SER A 686 46.35 -43.85 56.34
N SER A 687 45.46 -43.74 57.34
CA SER A 687 45.73 -44.20 58.71
C SER A 687 46.15 -45.67 58.75
N PHE A 688 45.45 -46.54 58.01
CA PHE A 688 45.80 -47.95 57.90
C PHE A 688 47.20 -48.18 57.31
N ILE A 689 47.54 -47.51 56.21
CA ILE A 689 48.84 -47.69 55.53
C ILE A 689 50.00 -47.12 56.36
N LEU A 690 49.82 -45.96 57.00
CA LEU A 690 50.83 -45.41 57.90
C LEU A 690 51.09 -46.36 59.08
N GLY A 691 50.03 -46.98 59.62
CA GLY A 691 50.16 -48.02 60.64
C GLY A 691 50.92 -49.26 60.18
N LEU A 692 50.84 -49.64 58.90
CA LEU A 692 51.65 -50.72 58.33
C LEU A 692 53.13 -50.33 58.25
N PHE A 693 53.44 -49.11 57.80
CA PHE A 693 54.81 -48.64 57.74
C PHE A 693 55.46 -48.55 59.13
N ASP A 694 54.72 -48.08 60.13
CA ASP A 694 55.23 -48.04 61.51
C ASP A 694 55.56 -49.43 62.03
N LYS A 695 54.70 -50.43 61.76
CA LYS A 695 54.99 -51.84 62.09
C LYS A 695 56.22 -52.37 61.37
N TYR A 696 56.42 -52.04 60.10
CA TYR A 696 57.62 -52.47 59.37
C TYR A 696 58.90 -51.86 59.95
N VAL A 697 58.88 -50.57 60.32
CA VAL A 697 60.02 -49.92 60.99
C VAL A 697 60.31 -50.59 62.34
N GLU A 698 59.26 -50.92 63.09
CA GLU A 698 59.38 -51.62 64.37
C GLU A 698 60.02 -53.02 64.21
N GLU A 699 59.55 -53.83 63.25
CA GLU A 699 60.10 -55.16 62.98
C GLU A 699 61.54 -55.11 62.46
N THR A 700 61.86 -54.12 61.64
CA THR A 700 63.24 -53.86 61.17
C THR A 700 64.15 -53.51 62.36
N SER A 701 63.67 -52.69 63.30
CA SER A 701 64.40 -52.34 64.51
C SER A 701 64.63 -53.54 65.44
N LYS A 702 63.61 -54.41 65.59
CA LYS A 702 63.74 -55.67 66.34
C LYS A 702 64.77 -56.59 65.70
N LEU A 703 64.76 -56.72 64.37
CA LEU A 703 65.74 -57.51 63.63
C LEU A 703 67.17 -56.98 63.84
N GLN A 704 67.36 -55.66 63.78
CA GLN A 704 68.64 -55.00 64.05
C GLN A 704 69.15 -55.29 65.46
N SER A 705 68.27 -55.17 66.46
CA SER A 705 68.61 -55.45 67.85
C SER A 705 68.98 -56.92 68.05
N HIS A 706 68.24 -57.84 67.41
CA HIS A 706 68.53 -59.28 67.48
C HIS A 706 69.86 -59.63 66.80
N SER A 707 70.17 -59.05 65.65
CA SER A 707 71.48 -59.17 64.97
C SER A 707 72.63 -58.74 65.87
N ASN A 708 72.49 -57.57 66.51
CA ASN A 708 73.50 -57.06 67.45
C ASN A 708 73.69 -57.99 68.65
N HIS A 709 72.59 -58.44 69.26
CA HIS A 709 72.64 -59.30 70.44
C HIS A 709 73.25 -60.68 70.13
N THR A 710 72.88 -61.28 68.99
CA THR A 710 73.44 -62.57 68.56
C THR A 710 74.93 -62.47 68.23
N HIS A 711 75.36 -61.38 67.60
CA HIS A 711 76.78 -61.12 67.35
C HIS A 711 77.56 -60.92 68.65
N GLU A 712 77.07 -60.11 69.59
CA GLU A 712 77.71 -59.91 70.89
C GLU A 712 77.81 -61.22 71.68
N ALA A 713 76.76 -62.04 71.68
CA ALA A 713 76.77 -63.36 72.31
C ALA A 713 77.80 -64.31 71.67
N GLN A 714 77.93 -64.31 70.34
CA GLN A 714 78.94 -65.10 69.63
C GLN A 714 80.37 -64.65 69.96
N VAL A 715 80.63 -63.34 69.93
CA VAL A 715 81.94 -62.77 70.27
C VAL A 715 82.29 -63.10 71.72
N LYS A 716 81.37 -62.88 72.66
CA LYS A 716 81.59 -63.19 74.07
C LYS A 716 81.82 -64.68 74.31
N SER A 717 81.06 -65.57 73.65
CA SER A 717 81.28 -67.02 73.75
C SER A 717 82.65 -67.44 73.21
N LEU A 718 83.18 -66.75 72.20
CA LEU A 718 84.53 -66.99 71.68
C LEU A 718 85.59 -66.48 72.66
N GLU A 719 85.39 -65.30 73.25
CA GLU A 719 86.26 -64.74 74.29
C GLU A 719 86.29 -65.61 75.55
N ASP A 720 85.14 -66.06 76.04
CA ASP A 720 85.03 -66.96 77.19
C ASP A 720 85.69 -68.31 76.90
N PHE A 721 85.51 -68.86 75.69
CA PHE A 721 86.19 -70.08 75.27
C PHE A 721 87.71 -69.89 75.23
N GLN A 722 88.19 -68.77 74.69
CA GLN A 722 89.62 -68.44 74.67
C GLN A 722 90.19 -68.35 76.10
N LYS A 723 89.48 -67.66 76.99
CA LYS A 723 89.93 -67.45 78.38
C LYS A 723 89.93 -68.73 79.19
N ALA A 724 88.88 -69.55 79.08
CA ALA A 724 88.81 -70.87 79.73
C ALA A 724 89.92 -71.80 79.22
N TYR A 725 90.21 -71.75 77.91
CA TYR A 725 91.30 -72.51 77.33
C TYR A 725 92.68 -72.06 77.85
N GLU A 726 92.89 -70.75 77.98
CA GLU A 726 94.13 -70.19 78.55
C GLU A 726 94.30 -70.54 80.04
N GLU A 727 93.24 -70.46 80.85
CA GLU A 727 93.27 -70.84 82.26
C GLU A 727 93.49 -72.34 82.46
N GLN A 728 92.83 -73.18 81.67
CA GLN A 728 93.04 -74.62 81.73
C GLN A 728 94.45 -75.01 81.28
N SER A 729 94.97 -74.36 80.24
CA SER A 729 96.37 -74.52 79.82
C SER A 729 97.36 -74.13 80.92
N LYS A 730 97.11 -73.06 81.69
CA LYS A 730 97.95 -72.66 82.85
C LYS A 730 97.80 -73.60 84.05
N SER A 731 96.59 -74.11 84.31
CA SER A 731 96.36 -75.06 85.40
C SER A 731 97.07 -76.41 85.13
N GLU A 732 97.00 -76.89 83.89
CA GLU A 732 97.75 -78.09 83.47
C GLU A 732 99.26 -77.87 83.55
N GLU A 733 99.75 -76.67 83.22
CA GLU A 733 101.15 -76.27 83.41
C GLU A 733 101.60 -76.37 84.88
N GLN A 734 100.78 -75.89 85.83
CA GLN A 734 101.09 -75.98 87.27
C GLN A 734 101.03 -77.42 87.82
N LYS A 735 100.15 -78.28 87.28
CA LYS A 735 100.03 -79.68 87.72
C LYS A 735 101.16 -80.57 87.18
N LEU A 736 101.75 -80.21 86.03
CA LEU A 736 102.86 -80.92 85.39
C LEU A 736 104.25 -80.41 85.82
N LEU A 737 104.33 -79.27 86.53
CA LEU A 737 105.58 -78.68 87.01
C LEU A 737 106.30 -79.48 88.12
N ALA A 738 105.70 -80.58 88.60
CA ALA A 738 106.37 -81.51 89.51
C ALA A 738 107.24 -82.55 88.81
N ASP A 739 107.02 -82.90 87.53
CA ASP A 739 107.84 -83.90 86.82
C ASP A 739 107.91 -83.60 85.30
N ILE A 740 109.09 -83.17 84.83
CA ILE A 740 109.56 -83.09 83.41
C ILE A 740 109.25 -81.76 82.64
N THR A 741 110.10 -80.74 82.86
CA THR A 741 109.96 -79.33 82.43
C THR A 741 110.32 -78.96 80.97
N SER A 742 110.84 -79.85 80.10
CA SER A 742 111.36 -79.42 78.76
C SER A 742 110.46 -79.75 77.55
N LEU A 743 109.86 -80.94 77.49
CA LEU A 743 109.14 -81.39 76.29
C LEU A 743 107.72 -80.83 76.17
N VAL A 744 107.09 -80.51 77.30
CA VAL A 744 105.68 -80.09 77.39
C VAL A 744 105.46 -78.65 76.86
N SER A 745 106.43 -77.75 77.08
CA SER A 745 106.33 -76.34 76.65
C SER A 745 106.11 -76.18 75.13
N LYS A 746 106.79 -77.00 74.31
CA LYS A 746 106.64 -76.98 72.84
C LYS A 746 105.28 -77.50 72.36
N HIS A 747 104.70 -78.48 73.05
CA HIS A 747 103.39 -79.03 72.68
C HIS A 747 102.26 -78.04 73.00
N VAL A 748 102.34 -77.36 74.14
CA VAL A 748 101.38 -76.34 74.58
C VAL A 748 101.39 -75.12 73.66
N THR A 749 102.57 -74.64 73.22
CA THR A 749 102.65 -73.52 72.27
C THR A 749 101.97 -73.84 70.94
N ARG A 750 102.19 -75.04 70.40
CA ARG A 750 101.58 -75.47 69.13
C ARG A 750 100.06 -75.63 69.21
N GLN A 751 99.53 -76.11 70.34
CA GLN A 751 98.08 -76.18 70.54
C GLN A 751 97.45 -74.79 70.67
N ARG A 752 98.12 -73.84 71.33
CA ARG A 752 97.67 -72.44 71.45
C ARG A 752 97.54 -71.75 70.09
N GLU A 753 98.51 -71.94 69.19
CA GLU A 753 98.45 -71.36 67.84
C GLU A 753 97.31 -71.95 66.98
N LEU A 754 97.08 -73.27 67.07
CA LEU A 754 96.02 -73.95 66.31
C LEU A 754 94.61 -73.52 66.75
N VAL A 755 94.39 -73.37 68.06
CA VAL A 755 93.11 -72.92 68.61
C VAL A 755 92.89 -71.44 68.29
N GLY A 756 93.91 -70.58 68.48
CA GLY A 756 93.81 -69.15 68.16
C GLY A 756 93.50 -68.88 66.68
N GLY A 757 94.12 -69.63 65.76
CA GLY A 757 93.86 -69.49 64.32
C GLY A 757 92.42 -69.84 63.93
N ARG A 758 91.85 -70.93 64.48
CA ARG A 758 90.46 -71.32 64.21
C ARG A 758 89.46 -70.35 64.85
N LEU A 759 89.76 -69.83 66.04
CA LEU A 759 88.92 -68.84 66.71
C LEU A 759 88.81 -67.54 65.90
N ASN A 760 89.92 -67.07 65.32
CA ASN A 760 89.93 -65.90 64.45
C ASN A 760 89.06 -66.09 63.22
N SER A 761 89.16 -67.24 62.54
CA SER A 761 88.33 -67.54 61.36
C SER A 761 86.83 -67.58 61.66
N LEU A 762 86.44 -68.07 62.84
CA LEU A 762 85.04 -68.10 63.28
C LEU A 762 84.55 -66.69 63.67
N GLY A 763 85.42 -65.89 64.29
CA GLY A 763 85.16 -64.48 64.57
C GLY A 763 84.99 -63.64 63.31
N ASP A 764 85.78 -63.89 62.26
CA ASP A 764 85.64 -63.23 60.96
C ASP A 764 84.31 -63.58 60.29
N ALA A 765 83.89 -64.85 60.30
CA ALA A 765 82.59 -65.26 59.78
C ALA A 765 81.41 -64.63 60.53
N ALA A 766 81.50 -64.54 61.87
CA ALA A 766 80.49 -63.86 62.69
C ALA A 766 80.38 -62.36 62.40
N ARG A 767 81.51 -61.69 62.12
CA ARG A 767 81.54 -60.27 61.70
C ARG A 767 80.93 -60.07 60.31
N GLY A 768 81.24 -60.95 59.36
CA GLY A 768 80.68 -60.89 58.00
C GLY A 768 79.14 -61.01 57.99
N ASN A 769 78.58 -61.98 58.73
CA ASN A 769 77.12 -62.15 58.81
C ASN A 769 76.43 -60.94 59.45
N LYS A 770 77.03 -60.32 60.47
CA LYS A 770 76.52 -59.09 61.07
C LYS A 770 76.49 -57.94 60.05
N ALA A 771 77.59 -57.72 59.34
CA ALA A 771 77.67 -56.64 58.34
C ALA A 771 76.58 -56.78 57.25
N PHE A 772 76.30 -58.00 56.79
CA PHE A 772 75.24 -58.28 55.82
C PHE A 772 73.84 -58.00 56.39
N LEU A 773 73.53 -58.47 57.60
CA LEU A 773 72.24 -58.20 58.23
C LEU A 773 72.04 -56.70 58.50
N ASP A 774 73.08 -56.00 58.95
CA ASP A 774 73.04 -54.57 59.22
C ASP A 774 72.80 -53.75 57.93
N GLU A 775 73.43 -54.12 56.82
CA GLU A 775 73.23 -53.49 55.51
C GLU A 775 71.78 -53.66 55.02
N HIS A 776 71.23 -54.88 55.04
CA HIS A 776 69.87 -55.15 54.60
C HIS A 776 68.80 -54.53 55.51
N THR A 777 69.04 -54.53 56.82
CA THR A 777 68.12 -53.92 57.80
C THR A 777 68.11 -52.40 57.64
N SER A 778 69.28 -51.78 57.42
CA SER A 778 69.39 -50.36 57.09
C SER A 778 68.69 -50.01 55.77
N ALA A 779 68.88 -50.82 54.73
CA ALA A 779 68.20 -50.63 53.45
C ALA A 779 66.67 -50.73 53.58
N MET A 780 66.16 -51.72 54.32
CA MET A 780 64.73 -51.86 54.62
C MET A 780 64.17 -50.67 55.39
N GLU A 781 64.89 -50.18 56.40
CA GLU A 781 64.47 -49.02 57.18
C GLU A 781 64.39 -47.76 56.31
N VAL A 782 65.40 -47.54 55.45
CA VAL A 782 65.42 -46.41 54.50
C VAL A 782 64.25 -46.50 53.53
N VAL A 783 64.01 -47.66 52.91
CA VAL A 783 62.89 -47.86 51.97
C VAL A 783 61.54 -47.65 52.67
N THR A 784 61.38 -48.16 53.88
CA THR A 784 60.12 -48.02 54.64
C THR A 784 59.87 -46.57 55.05
N LYS A 785 60.90 -45.85 55.52
CA LYS A 785 60.80 -44.42 55.85
C LYS A 785 60.52 -43.57 54.61
N ASP A 786 61.18 -43.85 53.50
CA ASP A 786 60.92 -43.15 52.22
C ASP A 786 59.49 -43.40 51.73
N ALA A 787 59.02 -44.66 51.80
CA ALA A 787 57.64 -45.02 51.45
C ALA A 787 56.61 -44.33 52.36
N LYS A 788 56.84 -44.30 53.68
CA LYS A 788 56.00 -43.58 54.66
C LYS A 788 55.91 -42.09 54.31
N ARG A 789 57.05 -41.42 54.13
CA ARG A 789 57.09 -39.99 53.78
C ARG A 789 56.34 -39.69 52.49
N LYS A 790 56.56 -40.50 51.45
CA LYS A 790 55.84 -40.36 50.17
C LYS A 790 54.33 -40.56 50.34
N TRP A 791 53.91 -41.48 51.20
CA TRP A 791 52.49 -41.72 51.48
C TRP A 791 51.83 -40.60 52.28
N GLU A 792 52.51 -40.04 53.29
CA GLU A 792 52.04 -38.86 54.03
C GLU A 792 51.82 -37.67 53.09
N MET A 793 52.78 -37.41 52.21
CA MET A 793 52.64 -36.38 51.18
C MET A 793 51.45 -36.64 50.25
N PHE A 794 51.24 -37.89 49.83
CA PHE A 794 50.09 -38.27 49.00
C PHE A 794 48.76 -38.06 49.72
N ALA A 795 48.66 -38.46 50.99
CA ALA A 795 47.45 -38.33 51.78
C ALA A 795 47.09 -36.85 52.06
N GLU A 796 48.08 -36.03 52.41
CA GLU A 796 47.90 -34.59 52.60
C GLU A 796 47.47 -33.91 51.29
N GLN A 797 48.09 -34.29 50.17
CA GLN A 797 47.68 -33.80 48.85
C GLN A 797 46.24 -34.19 48.52
N ALA A 798 45.85 -35.46 48.73
CA ALA A 798 44.50 -35.92 48.46
C ALA A 798 43.43 -35.23 49.34
N GLU A 799 43.74 -34.95 50.62
CA GLU A 799 42.87 -34.16 51.50
C GLU A 799 42.71 -32.72 51.01
N ASN A 800 43.81 -32.08 50.63
CA ASN A 800 43.79 -30.73 50.07
C ASN A 800 43.01 -30.68 48.76
N ASP A 801 43.20 -31.65 47.86
CA ASP A 801 42.46 -31.76 46.60
C ASP A 801 40.94 -31.90 46.84
N CYS A 802 40.51 -32.71 47.82
CA CYS A 802 39.10 -32.84 48.19
C CYS A 802 38.51 -31.52 48.76
N LYS A 803 39.25 -30.82 49.63
CA LYS A 803 38.81 -29.52 50.18
C LYS A 803 38.72 -28.45 49.11
N VAL A 804 39.71 -28.38 48.22
CA VAL A 804 39.72 -27.46 47.07
C VAL A 804 38.54 -27.77 46.15
N GLY A 805 38.26 -29.06 45.88
CA GLY A 805 37.09 -29.49 45.10
C GLY A 805 35.75 -29.04 45.69
N SER A 806 35.55 -29.24 47.00
CA SER A 806 34.32 -28.82 47.70
C SER A 806 34.13 -27.29 47.70
N ASN A 807 35.19 -26.54 48.01
CA ASN A 807 35.17 -25.08 48.00
C ASN A 807 34.93 -24.52 46.58
N PHE A 808 35.56 -25.13 45.58
CA PHE A 808 35.35 -24.76 44.17
C PHE A 808 33.90 -25.00 43.75
N SER A 809 33.30 -26.14 44.12
CA SER A 809 31.89 -26.43 43.87
C SER A 809 30.97 -25.40 44.54
N ALA A 810 31.27 -25.00 45.78
CA ALA A 810 30.51 -23.98 46.50
C ALA A 810 30.59 -22.60 45.84
N ALA A 811 31.79 -22.19 45.41
CA ALA A 811 31.99 -20.93 44.70
C ALA A 811 31.28 -20.93 43.33
N LYS A 812 31.28 -22.06 42.62
CA LYS A 812 30.54 -22.23 41.36
C LYS A 812 29.04 -22.15 41.56
N HIS A 813 28.48 -22.78 42.60
CA HIS A 813 27.08 -22.65 42.96
C HIS A 813 26.69 -21.19 43.26
N CYS A 814 27.45 -20.49 44.10
CA CYS A 814 27.18 -19.09 44.43
C CYS A 814 27.17 -18.20 43.18
N ARG A 815 28.12 -18.43 42.25
CA ARG A 815 28.12 -17.73 40.96
C ARG A 815 26.92 -18.07 40.09
N MET A 816 26.52 -19.33 40.03
CA MET A 816 25.34 -19.75 39.26
C MET A 816 24.07 -19.10 39.83
N GLU A 817 23.95 -19.03 41.14
CA GLU A 817 22.85 -18.37 41.85
C GLU A 817 22.73 -16.89 41.49
N THR A 818 23.85 -16.16 41.46
CA THR A 818 23.86 -14.76 41.05
C THR A 818 23.37 -14.58 39.61
N ILE A 819 23.82 -15.44 38.69
CA ILE A 819 23.41 -15.40 37.28
C ILE A 819 21.91 -15.70 37.15
N LEU A 820 21.39 -16.73 37.84
CA LEU A 820 19.97 -17.05 37.83
C LEU A 820 19.11 -15.91 38.39
N GLN A 821 19.58 -15.21 39.43
CA GLN A 821 18.90 -14.04 39.97
C GLN A 821 18.91 -12.85 39.01
N GLU A 822 20.04 -12.59 38.33
CA GLU A 822 20.13 -11.57 37.28
C GLU A 822 19.18 -11.88 36.11
N CYS A 823 19.09 -13.15 35.70
CA CYS A 823 18.13 -13.59 34.68
C CYS A 823 16.69 -13.33 35.12
N ALA A 824 16.32 -13.66 36.36
CA ALA A 824 14.99 -13.40 36.90
C ALA A 824 14.64 -11.90 36.90
N CYS A 825 15.57 -11.04 37.36
CA CYS A 825 15.40 -9.59 37.32
C CYS A 825 15.27 -9.04 35.88
N THR A 826 16.00 -9.63 34.93
CA THR A 826 15.92 -9.25 33.52
C THR A 826 14.55 -9.58 32.93
N VAL A 827 13.99 -10.74 33.29
CA VAL A 827 12.63 -11.14 32.86
C VAL A 827 11.58 -10.20 33.44
N ASP A 828 11.68 -9.81 34.71
CA ASP A 828 10.79 -8.81 35.33
C ASP A 828 10.88 -7.45 34.62
N THR A 829 12.10 -7.02 34.30
CA THR A 829 12.34 -5.75 33.59
C THR A 829 11.73 -5.79 32.18
N ALA A 830 11.90 -6.92 31.46
CA ALA A 830 11.31 -7.12 30.14
C ALA A 830 9.76 -7.09 30.19
N ALA A 831 9.16 -7.74 31.19
CA ALA A 831 7.72 -7.71 31.39
C ALA A 831 7.21 -6.29 31.66
N GLN A 832 7.89 -5.50 32.50
CA GLN A 832 7.54 -4.11 32.76
C GLN A 832 7.72 -3.22 31.51
N GLN A 833 8.79 -3.43 30.75
CA GLN A 833 9.05 -2.71 29.51
C GLN A 833 7.97 -2.96 28.45
N TRP A 834 7.46 -4.19 28.36
CA TRP A 834 6.35 -4.51 27.48
C TRP A 834 5.08 -3.74 27.85
N LYS A 835 4.72 -3.72 29.15
CA LYS A 835 3.57 -2.94 29.65
C LYS A 835 3.70 -1.45 29.38
N ALA A 836 4.88 -0.90 29.63
CA ALA A 836 5.17 0.50 29.33
C ALA A 836 5.05 0.80 27.82
N SER A 837 5.52 -0.11 26.96
CA SER A 837 5.45 0.04 25.49
C SER A 837 4.01 -0.01 24.98
N HIS A 838 3.19 -0.93 25.51
CA HIS A 838 1.76 -0.95 25.19
C HIS A 838 1.08 0.37 25.59
N ALA A 839 1.34 0.86 26.81
CA ALA A 839 0.77 2.12 27.30
C ALA A 839 1.17 3.33 26.44
N THR A 840 2.42 3.42 25.98
CA THR A 840 2.89 4.54 25.14
C THR A 840 2.31 4.49 23.73
N VAL A 841 2.17 3.30 23.13
CA VAL A 841 1.52 3.14 21.82
C VAL A 841 0.04 3.54 21.90
N ASN A 842 -0.66 3.15 22.96
CA ASN A 842 -2.05 3.57 23.19
C ASN A 842 -2.18 5.08 23.41
N ASP A 843 -1.23 5.71 24.10
CA ASP A 843 -1.20 7.16 24.24
C ASP A 843 -1.00 7.88 22.90
N LEU A 844 -0.12 7.36 22.05
CA LEU A 844 0.08 7.88 20.69
C LEU A 844 -1.19 7.73 19.84
N CYS A 845 -1.85 6.57 19.88
CA CYS A 845 -3.10 6.32 19.16
C CYS A 845 -4.20 7.30 19.57
N ARG A 846 -4.34 7.57 20.88
CA ARG A 846 -5.30 8.57 21.38
C ARG A 846 -5.01 9.98 20.86
N LYS A 847 -3.73 10.38 20.80
CA LYS A 847 -3.35 11.68 20.23
C LYS A 847 -3.66 11.76 18.75
N GLN A 848 -3.37 10.71 17.99
CA GLN A 848 -3.68 10.65 16.55
C GLN A 848 -5.19 10.73 16.29
N ILE A 849 -6.02 10.02 17.05
CA ILE A 849 -7.48 10.15 16.95
C ILE A 849 -7.91 11.60 17.22
N ALA A 850 -7.41 12.22 18.28
CA ALA A 850 -7.78 13.61 18.60
C ALA A 850 -7.37 14.60 17.50
N GLU A 851 -6.23 14.39 16.85
CA GLU A 851 -5.78 15.18 15.69
C GLU A 851 -6.67 14.96 14.46
N VAL A 852 -7.01 13.70 14.14
CA VAL A 852 -7.92 13.36 13.04
C VAL A 852 -9.30 13.95 13.27
N GLU A 853 -9.85 13.81 14.48
CA GLU A 853 -11.14 14.40 14.86
C GLU A 853 -11.11 15.94 14.76
N ALA A 854 -10.01 16.59 15.13
CA ALA A 854 -9.86 18.03 14.99
C ALA A 854 -9.82 18.46 13.52
N LEU A 855 -9.11 17.72 12.66
CA LEU A 855 -9.07 17.98 11.22
C LEU A 855 -10.44 17.74 10.55
N VAL A 856 -11.12 16.65 10.90
CA VAL A 856 -12.47 16.34 10.42
C VAL A 856 -13.44 17.44 10.84
N ARG A 857 -13.41 17.86 12.10
CA ARG A 857 -14.25 18.96 12.61
C ARG A 857 -13.99 20.26 11.84
N SER A 858 -12.72 20.62 11.64
CA SER A 858 -12.35 21.81 10.88
C SER A 858 -12.82 21.73 9.42
N ALA A 859 -12.76 20.57 8.78
CA ALA A 859 -13.24 20.37 7.42
C ALA A 859 -14.78 20.43 7.31
N ILE A 860 -15.50 19.97 8.34
CA ILE A 860 -16.96 20.11 8.42
C ILE A 860 -17.33 21.59 8.58
N GLU A 861 -16.64 22.32 9.45
CA GLU A 861 -16.86 23.77 9.66
C GLU A 861 -16.58 24.59 8.39
N THR A 862 -15.54 24.27 7.60
CA THR A 862 -15.29 24.96 6.32
C THR A 862 -16.35 24.65 5.28
N ASN A 863 -16.85 23.41 5.23
CA ASN A 863 -17.97 23.06 4.36
C ASN A 863 -19.26 23.82 4.75
N GLU A 864 -19.52 24.02 6.04
CA GLU A 864 -20.62 24.85 6.54
C GLU A 864 -20.46 26.32 6.14
N GLN A 865 -19.24 26.84 6.23
CA GLN A 865 -18.94 28.21 5.79
C GLN A 865 -19.17 28.36 4.27
N HIS A 866 -18.70 27.42 3.45
CA HIS A 866 -18.93 27.45 2.00
C HIS A 866 -20.43 27.42 1.66
N GLU A 867 -21.23 26.62 2.37
CA GLU A 867 -22.69 26.61 2.19
C GLU A 867 -23.29 28.00 2.51
N ALA A 868 -22.89 28.61 3.63
CA ALA A 868 -23.39 29.92 4.03
C ALA A 868 -23.00 31.03 3.04
N GLU A 869 -21.77 31.01 2.53
CA GLU A 869 -21.29 31.96 1.52
C GLU A 869 -22.04 31.82 0.19
N ILE A 870 -22.32 30.59 -0.25
CA ILE A 870 -23.08 30.33 -1.47
C ILE A 870 -24.55 30.70 -1.29
N ALA A 871 -25.15 30.41 -0.13
CA ALA A 871 -26.52 30.82 0.18
C ALA A 871 -26.67 32.36 0.20
N SER A 872 -25.70 33.07 0.77
CA SER A 872 -25.63 34.54 0.74
C SER A 872 -25.46 35.09 -0.68
N SER A 873 -24.56 34.49 -1.47
CA SER A 873 -24.34 34.84 -2.88
C SER A 873 -25.58 34.60 -3.73
N ARG A 874 -26.33 33.54 -3.44
CA ARG A 874 -27.63 33.25 -4.06
C ARG A 874 -28.66 34.32 -3.73
N ALA A 875 -28.81 34.69 -2.46
CA ALA A 875 -29.77 35.70 -2.03
C ALA A 875 -29.50 37.05 -2.71
N THR A 876 -28.23 37.48 -2.75
CA THR A 876 -27.83 38.71 -3.45
C THR A 876 -28.06 38.63 -4.96
N ALA A 877 -27.73 37.50 -5.59
CA ALA A 877 -27.98 37.29 -7.02
C ALA A 877 -29.48 37.29 -7.37
N GLU A 878 -30.33 36.67 -6.54
CA GLU A 878 -31.79 36.70 -6.70
C GLU A 878 -32.36 38.11 -6.53
N GLU A 879 -31.86 38.87 -5.56
CA GLU A 879 -32.23 40.27 -5.37
C GLU A 879 -31.83 41.12 -6.59
N HIS A 880 -30.59 41.01 -7.07
CA HIS A 880 -30.11 41.72 -8.26
C HIS A 880 -30.91 41.34 -9.51
N ALA A 881 -31.18 40.06 -9.74
CA ALA A 881 -32.00 39.61 -10.86
C ALA A 881 -33.45 40.13 -10.76
N SER A 882 -34.00 40.22 -9.54
CA SER A 882 -35.34 40.77 -9.31
C SER A 882 -35.40 42.27 -9.59
N ASN A 883 -34.42 43.03 -9.09
CA ASN A 883 -34.32 44.47 -9.30
C ASN A 883 -34.08 44.80 -10.78
N SER A 884 -33.12 44.14 -11.43
CA SER A 884 -32.85 44.34 -12.86
C SER A 884 -34.06 43.97 -13.73
N SER A 885 -34.77 42.88 -13.42
CA SER A 885 -36.01 42.54 -14.12
C SER A 885 -37.10 43.59 -13.90
N LYS A 886 -37.22 44.16 -12.70
CA LYS A 886 -38.20 45.21 -12.41
C LYS A 886 -37.88 46.49 -13.17
N ASP A 887 -36.63 46.91 -13.20
CA ASP A 887 -36.16 48.10 -13.91
C ASP A 887 -36.40 47.95 -15.42
N LEU A 888 -36.02 46.80 -16.01
CA LEU A 888 -36.28 46.52 -17.42
C LEU A 888 -37.77 46.50 -17.76
N LEU A 889 -38.62 45.94 -16.89
CA LEU A 889 -40.06 45.96 -17.09
C LEU A 889 -40.62 47.40 -17.02
N GLN A 890 -40.10 48.22 -16.11
CA GLN A 890 -40.49 49.62 -15.97
C GLN A 890 -40.05 50.45 -17.18
N ASP A 891 -38.83 50.25 -17.70
CA ASP A 891 -38.33 50.92 -18.90
C ASP A 891 -39.16 50.56 -20.14
N VAL A 892 -39.53 49.28 -20.26
CA VAL A 892 -40.44 48.80 -21.31
C VAL A 892 -41.82 49.44 -21.19
N ASP A 893 -42.37 49.58 -19.98
CA ASP A 893 -43.63 50.27 -19.73
C ASP A 893 -43.56 51.77 -20.04
N ASN A 894 -42.46 52.43 -19.69
CA ASN A 894 -42.21 53.83 -20.01
C ASN A 894 -42.15 54.05 -21.53
N MET A 895 -41.42 53.20 -22.26
CA MET A 895 -41.37 53.27 -23.73
C MET A 895 -42.75 53.08 -24.37
N LEU A 896 -43.54 52.12 -23.87
CA LEU A 896 -44.91 51.89 -24.33
C LEU A 896 -45.80 53.12 -24.07
N GLN A 897 -45.66 53.74 -22.90
CA GLN A 897 -46.41 54.94 -22.56
C GLN A 897 -46.01 56.13 -23.44
N GLU A 898 -44.73 56.31 -23.73
CA GLU A 898 -44.25 57.34 -24.67
C GLU A 898 -44.75 57.11 -26.10
N ALA A 899 -44.79 55.85 -26.55
CA ALA A 899 -45.37 55.49 -27.85
C ALA A 899 -46.87 55.80 -27.90
N ARG A 900 -47.63 55.44 -26.87
CA ARG A 900 -49.06 55.76 -26.73
C ARG A 900 -49.31 57.28 -26.68
N ASN A 901 -48.52 58.01 -25.91
CA ASN A 901 -48.62 59.48 -25.82
C ASN A 901 -48.31 60.14 -27.18
N SER A 902 -47.29 59.64 -27.90
CA SER A 902 -46.95 60.15 -29.23
C SER A 902 -48.04 59.85 -30.25
N SER A 903 -48.60 58.64 -30.24
CA SER A 903 -49.73 58.28 -31.10
C SER A 903 -50.98 59.09 -30.77
N SER A 904 -51.27 59.32 -29.48
CA SER A 904 -52.39 60.16 -29.03
C SER A 904 -52.26 61.60 -29.52
N ARG A 905 -51.05 62.18 -29.44
CA ARG A 905 -50.77 63.51 -30.01
C ARG A 905 -50.98 63.56 -31.53
N VAL A 906 -50.61 62.51 -32.26
CA VAL A 906 -50.88 62.43 -33.70
C VAL A 906 -52.38 62.34 -33.97
N VAL A 907 -53.10 61.50 -33.24
CA VAL A 907 -54.56 61.36 -33.36
C VAL A 907 -55.28 62.68 -33.03
N SER A 908 -54.90 63.38 -31.96
CA SER A 908 -55.50 64.68 -31.63
C SER A 908 -55.23 65.74 -32.70
N THR A 909 -54.05 65.69 -33.33
CA THR A 909 -53.71 66.59 -34.45
C THR A 909 -54.53 66.26 -35.70
N VAL A 910 -54.79 64.97 -35.95
CA VAL A 910 -55.68 64.49 -37.01
C VAL A 910 -57.12 64.92 -36.76
N GLU A 911 -57.61 64.80 -35.52
CA GLU A 911 -58.95 65.25 -35.10
C GLU A 911 -59.11 66.78 -35.23
N ALA A 912 -58.09 67.56 -34.86
CA ALA A 912 -58.08 69.00 -35.06
C ALA A 912 -58.15 69.37 -36.55
N HIS A 913 -57.37 68.69 -37.41
CA HIS A 913 -57.44 68.87 -38.87
C HIS A 913 -58.81 68.48 -39.45
N LEU A 914 -59.45 67.45 -38.91
CA LEU A 914 -60.80 67.06 -39.30
C LEU A 914 -61.81 68.17 -38.95
N GLY A 915 -61.70 68.75 -37.76
CA GLY A 915 -62.51 69.89 -37.33
C GLY A 915 -62.32 71.13 -38.20
N GLU A 916 -61.08 71.49 -38.55
CA GLU A 916 -60.81 72.58 -39.50
C GLU A 916 -61.40 72.31 -40.89
N SER A 917 -61.36 71.07 -41.37
CA SER A 917 -61.95 70.68 -42.65
C SER A 917 -63.48 70.78 -42.64
N GLN A 918 -64.13 70.46 -41.52
CA GLN A 918 -65.58 70.68 -41.34
C GLN A 918 -65.92 72.17 -41.28
N HIS A 919 -65.12 72.98 -40.59
CA HIS A 919 -65.32 74.43 -40.57
C HIS A 919 -65.15 75.05 -41.98
N LEU A 920 -64.20 74.55 -42.77
CA LEU A 920 -64.06 74.93 -44.19
C LEU A 920 -65.36 74.63 -44.97
N GLN A 921 -65.99 73.48 -44.72
CA GLN A 921 -67.27 73.10 -45.32
C GLN A 921 -68.41 74.05 -44.93
N GLU A 922 -68.54 74.38 -43.63
CA GLU A 922 -69.55 75.32 -43.14
C GLU A 922 -69.34 76.75 -43.65
N SER A 923 -68.10 77.21 -43.69
CA SER A 923 -67.76 78.53 -44.23
C SER A 923 -68.14 78.67 -45.70
N HIS A 924 -67.85 77.65 -46.52
CA HIS A 924 -68.22 77.66 -47.94
C HIS A 924 -69.74 77.51 -48.16
N SER A 925 -70.45 76.77 -47.30
CA SER A 925 -71.92 76.69 -47.36
C SER A 925 -72.58 78.04 -47.05
N SER A 926 -72.03 78.77 -46.08
CA SER A 926 -72.42 80.15 -45.77
C SER A 926 -72.18 81.12 -46.94
N HIS A 927 -71.01 81.05 -47.60
CA HIS A 927 -70.74 81.85 -48.80
C HIS A 927 -71.71 81.52 -49.95
N THR A 928 -72.14 80.26 -50.05
CA THR A 928 -73.14 79.81 -51.03
C THR A 928 -74.52 80.41 -50.75
N ALA A 929 -74.93 80.50 -49.48
CA ALA A 929 -76.18 81.16 -49.08
C ALA A 929 -76.15 82.68 -49.39
N GLY A 930 -75.00 83.34 -49.23
CA GLY A 930 -74.82 84.76 -49.56
C GLY A 930 -74.98 85.10 -51.05
N ILE A 931 -74.62 84.16 -51.95
CA ILE A 931 -74.87 84.30 -53.39
C ILE A 931 -76.37 84.25 -53.70
N ASN A 932 -77.15 83.46 -52.96
CA ASN A 932 -78.59 83.33 -53.16
C ASN A 932 -79.35 84.64 -52.83
N THR A 933 -78.92 85.38 -51.81
CA THR A 933 -79.47 86.72 -51.52
C THR A 933 -79.16 87.77 -52.60
N HIS A 934 -78.13 87.57 -53.42
CA HIS A 934 -77.84 88.46 -54.55
C HIS A 934 -78.83 88.24 -55.73
N ALA A 935 -79.37 87.03 -55.86
CA ALA A 935 -80.34 86.68 -56.90
C ALA A 935 -81.72 87.32 -56.67
N ASP A 936 -82.16 87.48 -55.42
CA ASP A 936 -83.47 88.07 -55.07
C ASP A 936 -83.60 89.55 -55.50
N ASN A 937 -82.50 90.30 -55.52
CA ASN A 937 -82.54 91.73 -55.86
C ASN A 937 -82.63 92.02 -57.37
N ALA A 938 -82.40 91.03 -58.24
CA ALA A 938 -82.38 91.25 -59.69
C ALA A 938 -83.78 91.39 -60.32
N PHE A 939 -84.85 90.94 -59.64
CA PHE A 939 -86.16 90.69 -60.26
C PHE A 939 -87.15 91.88 -60.32
N GLN A 940 -86.78 93.10 -59.94
CA GLN A 940 -87.72 94.22 -59.82
C GLN A 940 -88.00 95.07 -61.08
N SER A 941 -87.51 94.74 -62.28
CA SER A 941 -87.68 95.63 -63.46
C SER A 941 -88.29 95.06 -64.74
N SER A 942 -88.61 93.76 -64.85
CA SER A 942 -88.95 93.17 -66.17
C SER A 942 -90.12 92.16 -66.24
N TYR A 943 -90.97 92.05 -65.21
CA TYR A 943 -92.09 91.08 -65.11
C TYR A 943 -93.50 91.69 -65.38
N LYS A 944 -94.46 90.95 -65.97
CA LYS A 944 -95.88 91.38 -66.24
C LYS A 944 -96.94 90.26 -66.07
N ASP A 945 -98.17 90.64 -65.66
CA ASP A 945 -99.29 89.79 -65.17
C ASP A 945 -100.47 89.48 -66.15
N TYR A 946 -101.34 88.51 -65.77
CA TYR A 946 -102.35 87.77 -66.59
C TYR A 946 -103.81 87.85 -66.06
N GLU A 947 -104.85 87.78 -66.92
CA GLU A 947 -106.30 87.81 -66.54
C GLU A 947 -107.21 86.70 -67.20
N PRO A 948 -108.33 86.26 -66.56
CA PRO A 948 -108.90 84.89 -66.63
C PRO A 948 -110.39 84.72 -67.10
N THR A 949 -110.82 83.49 -67.50
CA THR A 949 -112.19 83.21 -68.07
C THR A 949 -112.93 81.89 -67.69
N GLY A 950 -112.55 81.18 -66.61
CA GLY A 950 -113.41 80.23 -65.85
C GLY A 950 -114.39 79.22 -66.53
N GLU A 951 -113.95 78.00 -66.83
CA GLU A 951 -114.76 76.74 -66.79
C GLU A 951 -113.86 75.57 -66.31
N THR A 952 -114.27 74.80 -65.28
CA THR A 952 -113.48 73.71 -64.65
C THR A 952 -114.41 72.55 -64.22
N PRO A 953 -114.06 71.26 -64.44
CA PRO A 953 -114.93 70.09 -64.11
C PRO A 953 -114.89 69.64 -62.64
N VAL A 954 -115.91 68.87 -62.23
CA VAL A 954 -116.25 68.49 -60.84
C VAL A 954 -115.70 67.11 -60.43
N ARG A 955 -115.33 66.98 -59.14
CA ARG A 955 -114.56 65.92 -58.46
C ARG A 955 -115.42 64.71 -58.02
N SER A 956 -114.89 63.48 -58.12
CA SER A 956 -115.45 62.22 -57.58
C SER A 956 -114.43 61.51 -56.66
N GLU A 957 -114.89 60.92 -55.55
CA GLU A 957 -114.08 60.31 -54.48
C GLU A 957 -114.24 58.78 -54.43
N PRO A 958 -113.16 57.98 -54.56
CA PRO A 958 -113.18 56.53 -54.34
C PRO A 958 -112.82 56.13 -52.89
N GLU A 959 -113.44 55.07 -52.36
CA GLU A 959 -113.16 54.50 -51.03
C GLU A 959 -111.84 53.70 -51.02
N VAL A 960 -110.83 54.21 -50.32
CA VAL A 960 -109.51 53.59 -50.13
C VAL A 960 -109.42 53.00 -48.71
N PRO A 961 -109.00 51.73 -48.52
CA PRO A 961 -108.77 51.19 -47.18
C PRO A 961 -107.72 52.01 -46.41
N SER A 962 -107.97 52.29 -45.13
CA SER A 962 -107.12 53.17 -44.31
C SER A 962 -105.70 52.63 -44.11
N LYS A 963 -104.74 53.56 -43.95
CA LYS A 963 -103.32 53.26 -43.66
C LYS A 963 -103.16 52.28 -42.49
N ASP A 964 -103.96 52.47 -41.44
CA ASP A 964 -103.94 51.64 -40.23
C ASP A 964 -104.31 50.17 -40.50
N ALA A 965 -105.25 49.92 -41.43
CA ALA A 965 -105.66 48.56 -41.79
C ALA A 965 -104.52 47.79 -42.49
N ILE A 966 -103.68 48.48 -43.27
CA ILE A 966 -102.52 47.88 -43.96
C ILE A 966 -101.35 47.67 -42.98
N GLU A 967 -101.10 48.62 -42.09
CA GLU A 967 -100.02 48.50 -41.09
C GLU A 967 -100.30 47.37 -40.07
N SER A 968 -101.56 47.10 -39.73
CA SER A 968 -101.94 46.02 -38.79
C SER A 968 -101.64 44.59 -39.26
N LEU A 969 -101.35 44.38 -40.55
CA LEU A 969 -101.13 43.05 -41.14
C LEU A 969 -99.64 42.67 -41.25
N ARG A 970 -98.71 43.58 -40.91
CA ARG A 970 -97.27 43.31 -40.99
C ARG A 970 -96.76 42.58 -39.74
N ALA A 971 -95.88 41.59 -39.93
CA ALA A 971 -95.07 41.06 -38.83
C ALA A 971 -94.19 42.15 -38.23
N MET A 972 -93.88 42.02 -36.94
CA MET A 972 -92.87 42.85 -36.29
C MET A 972 -91.50 42.71 -36.97
N PRO A 973 -90.64 43.75 -36.91
CA PRO A 973 -89.26 43.67 -37.39
C PRO A 973 -88.51 42.48 -36.79
N MET A 974 -87.61 41.87 -37.56
CA MET A 974 -86.85 40.68 -37.11
C MET A 974 -86.03 40.98 -35.86
N GLU A 975 -85.43 42.18 -35.75
CA GLU A 975 -84.76 42.62 -34.53
C GLU A 975 -85.72 42.63 -33.32
N SER A 976 -86.96 43.13 -33.47
CA SER A 976 -87.93 43.17 -32.38
C SER A 976 -88.40 41.79 -31.93
N LEU A 977 -88.54 40.82 -32.86
CA LEU A 977 -88.85 39.43 -32.52
C LEU A 977 -87.69 38.75 -31.77
N MET A 978 -86.45 39.08 -32.16
CA MET A 978 -85.25 38.61 -31.46
C MET A 978 -85.15 39.22 -30.07
N ASP A 979 -85.42 40.52 -29.94
CA ASP A 979 -85.43 41.22 -28.65
C ASP A 979 -86.52 40.68 -27.72
N GLU A 980 -87.75 40.47 -28.21
CA GLU A 980 -88.85 39.90 -27.43
C GLU A 980 -88.56 38.46 -26.97
N PHE A 981 -87.94 37.64 -27.82
CA PHE A 981 -87.50 36.30 -27.42
C PHE A 981 -86.42 36.38 -26.33
N ARG A 982 -85.42 37.25 -26.50
CA ARG A 982 -84.29 37.43 -25.58
C ARG A 982 -84.68 38.06 -24.25
N GLU A 983 -85.67 38.96 -24.25
CA GLU A 983 -86.23 39.59 -23.04
C GLU A 983 -87.02 38.56 -22.21
N ASN A 984 -87.80 37.70 -22.87
CA ASN A 984 -88.53 36.61 -22.19
C ASN A 984 -87.65 35.40 -21.84
N HIS A 985 -86.53 35.20 -22.54
CA HIS A 985 -85.60 34.08 -22.36
C HIS A 985 -84.16 34.61 -22.24
N PRO A 986 -83.77 35.23 -21.12
CA PRO A 986 -82.42 35.76 -20.94
C PRO A 986 -81.39 34.62 -20.95
N TYR A 987 -80.42 34.71 -21.87
CA TYR A 987 -79.27 33.82 -21.90
C TYR A 987 -78.26 34.27 -20.83
N GLU A 988 -78.16 33.54 -19.72
CA GLU A 988 -77.11 33.77 -18.71
C GLU A 988 -75.86 32.91 -19.01
N PRO A 989 -74.80 33.48 -19.60
CA PRO A 989 -73.50 32.84 -19.66
C PRO A 989 -72.83 32.89 -18.27
N SER A 990 -72.32 31.76 -17.80
CA SER A 990 -71.53 31.71 -16.57
C SER A 990 -70.32 32.62 -16.69
N LYS A 991 -70.32 33.70 -15.90
CA LYS A 991 -69.22 34.64 -15.74
C LYS A 991 -68.01 33.92 -15.17
N ASP A 992 -67.01 33.62 -16.00
CA ASP A 992 -65.63 33.95 -15.66
C ASP A 992 -64.70 33.97 -16.89
N ARG A 993 -64.08 35.14 -17.05
CA ARG A 993 -62.74 35.42 -17.60
C ARG A 993 -62.40 34.87 -18.99
N ARG A 994 -62.64 35.69 -20.02
CA ARG A 994 -61.80 35.72 -21.23
C ARG A 994 -61.18 37.11 -21.44
N PRO A 995 -59.86 37.25 -21.41
CA PRO A 995 -59.16 38.19 -22.23
C PRO A 995 -58.77 37.50 -23.55
N SER A 996 -59.37 38.04 -24.61
CA SER A 996 -58.68 38.57 -25.79
C SER A 996 -58.28 37.63 -26.95
N LEU A 997 -58.53 38.21 -28.14
CA LEU A 997 -57.81 38.03 -29.43
C LEU A 997 -58.41 37.08 -30.50
N ILE A 998 -59.49 37.57 -31.14
CA ILE A 998 -59.65 37.93 -32.59
C ILE A 998 -59.13 36.93 -33.66
N PRO A 999 -59.94 36.56 -34.68
CA PRO A 999 -59.59 36.97 -36.07
C PRO A 999 -60.77 37.20 -37.05
N ARG A 1000 -60.60 38.22 -37.90
CA ARG A 1000 -60.91 38.33 -39.35
C ARG A 1000 -62.07 37.52 -39.97
N SER A 1001 -62.89 38.22 -40.77
CA SER A 1001 -63.01 37.92 -42.20
C SER A 1001 -63.22 39.22 -43.02
N PRO A 1002 -62.44 39.47 -44.08
CA PRO A 1002 -62.62 40.58 -45.01
C PRO A 1002 -63.46 40.10 -46.21
N LEU A 1003 -64.61 40.73 -46.44
CA LEU A 1003 -65.32 40.96 -47.72
C LEU A 1003 -66.77 41.39 -47.39
N ALA A 1004 -67.27 42.40 -48.11
CA ALA A 1004 -68.60 43.02 -48.03
C ALA A 1004 -68.77 44.22 -47.07
N THR A 1005 -68.08 45.32 -47.37
CA THR A 1005 -68.82 46.55 -47.73
C THR A 1005 -69.38 46.35 -49.14
N ILE A 1006 -70.68 46.61 -49.37
CA ILE A 1006 -71.29 47.18 -50.59
C ILE A 1006 -72.83 47.30 -50.35
N ASN A 1007 -73.36 48.48 -50.70
CA ASN A 1007 -74.77 48.91 -50.81
C ASN A 1007 -75.46 49.36 -49.51
N ASN A 1008 -75.65 50.68 -49.34
CA ASN A 1008 -76.73 51.52 -49.91
C ASN A 1008 -78.00 51.42 -49.07
#